data_AF-A0A730WF29-F1
#
_entry.id   AF-A0A730WF29-F1
#
_cell.length_a   1.000
_cell.length_b   1.000
_cell.length_c   1.000
_cell.angle_alpha   90.00
_cell.angle_beta   90.00
_cell.angle_gamma   90.00
#
_symmetry.space_group_name_H-M   'P 1'
#
loop_
_entity.id
_entity.type
_entity.pdbx_description
1 polymer ?
#
loop_
_entity_poly.entity_id
_entity_poly.type
_entity_poly.pdbx_seq_one_letter_code
_entity_poly.pdbx_strand_id
1 'polypeptide(L)'
;MSKTISKKDHNDNPNSFGHLYQLGLTYIQQLSGHLWTDYNTHDPGMTILEQVCYALTDLIYRCEFEVTDYLSEPSGNIDYRAHGLALAEDIIPSYPQQPKEYEAWLLARLPELDKVWLRNSENDSHLGIYTLNAQLNHFYALSQQRAVTGKHFVYTQQYAALHRIRHEYYRVRAVGEDLAAIELTGQHPLSLSAVIHISDDVADVTWLAACIYHRIHLWLESNQQNTPVNVIKESLLAEDGILQIDRLEFMQHSDNVSHDEQKAIDNIAPFSYLMLPEASAHSGIEIVQFQHPVNIDYADLAIQIEQIQYQQRNAQLKTPPPPALPVGQYVDFTRYESIQTLFPRNYHLAPGTPIQYHAQQQAQRHQLRSYLLLFDQLMANFCDDIAGLNALFSLSLTPEVTYHAHRLQDDEFYNIEKHYPRDANAGLERLRAQLDNYPERKNRIFNYLLALYSERYPDWLHRQFNPYFSTQTLEKEILKYKQAFILNIVTMTNGRGIGDNLLQPEHQGGYCQRLALLLGLFPSVDAAKGNVRTFARYSLNLVSDQDYFHSDTGRKALWLTTLEAQTSLQPIEENALTGYPKESDIHDTLLTAPLFREKILPDALLQFGIDNHRYRLLSRQNHDVHQLFFHVDIDGHKRWFHIASHSDKQALILLCHQLQRWLVQLNRDSEELYVVEPILLRTEATSASLSDYANRVILVLPGYTARFSNLRFREQVEQLIVENSPAHLLTQCLWLDFAMFNQFETLYTQWRQAKSNALQHKERQPECDATAQRLYLFLQRASIGADGVESQ
;
A
#
# COMPACT_ATOMS: atom_id res chain seq x y z
N MET A 1 -24.12 5.92 -29.26
CA MET A 1 -24.46 6.98 -30.23
C MET A 1 -23.17 7.67 -30.62
N SER A 2 -22.79 7.63 -31.91
CA SER A 2 -21.65 8.38 -32.44
C SER A 2 -21.88 9.88 -32.23
N LYS A 3 -21.06 10.52 -31.40
CA LYS A 3 -20.96 11.98 -31.32
C LYS A 3 -19.71 12.40 -32.10
N THR A 4 -19.80 12.34 -33.42
CA THR A 4 -18.94 13.12 -34.32
C THR A 4 -19.11 14.62 -34.04
N ILE A 5 -18.01 15.29 -33.69
CA ILE A 5 -17.79 16.74 -33.62
C ILE A 5 -18.66 17.46 -32.57
N SER A 6 -18.02 18.10 -31.59
CA SER A 6 -18.67 19.05 -30.68
C SER A 6 -19.31 20.20 -31.48
N LYS A 7 -20.64 20.20 -31.56
CA LYS A 7 -21.45 21.32 -32.08
C LYS A 7 -21.61 22.39 -31.01
N LYS A 8 -20.52 23.00 -30.52
CA LYS A 8 -20.64 24.32 -29.93
C LYS A 8 -20.68 25.34 -31.07
N ASP A 9 -21.89 25.68 -31.51
CA ASP A 9 -22.11 26.92 -32.26
C ASP A 9 -21.77 28.10 -31.35
N HIS A 10 -20.62 28.74 -31.56
CA HIS A 10 -20.35 30.07 -30.99
C HIS A 10 -19.40 30.83 -31.91
N ASN A 11 -19.84 31.98 -32.42
CA ASN A 11 -19.01 32.96 -33.14
C ASN A 11 -17.82 33.51 -32.31
N ASP A 12 -17.61 33.01 -31.08
CA ASP A 12 -16.56 33.39 -30.13
C ASP A 12 -15.67 32.18 -29.72
N ASN A 13 -15.45 31.19 -30.60
CA ASN A 13 -14.46 30.15 -30.31
C ASN A 13 -13.03 30.75 -30.46
N PRO A 14 -12.25 30.96 -29.37
CA PRO A 14 -10.89 31.51 -29.45
C PRO A 14 -9.93 30.57 -30.18
N ASN A 15 -10.28 29.29 -30.31
CA ASN A 15 -9.49 28.29 -31.01
C ASN A 15 -9.93 28.11 -32.48
N SER A 16 -10.86 28.93 -32.96
CA SER A 16 -11.25 28.90 -34.37
C SER A 16 -10.10 29.38 -35.25
N PHE A 17 -10.01 28.82 -36.46
CA PHE A 17 -9.05 29.25 -37.47
C PHE A 17 -9.02 30.77 -37.66
N GLY A 18 -10.20 31.42 -37.76
CA GLY A 18 -10.31 32.86 -37.96
C GLY A 18 -9.68 33.66 -36.81
N HIS A 19 -9.89 33.22 -35.57
CA HIS A 19 -9.27 33.86 -34.40
C HIS A 19 -7.76 33.64 -34.35
N LEU A 20 -7.29 32.41 -34.60
CA LEU A 20 -5.86 32.09 -34.65
C LEU A 20 -5.14 32.92 -35.72
N TYR A 21 -5.73 33.08 -36.90
CA TYR A 21 -5.19 33.89 -37.98
C TYR A 21 -5.13 35.37 -37.61
N GLN A 22 -6.19 35.92 -37.02
CA GLN A 22 -6.20 37.31 -36.54
C GLN A 22 -5.15 37.55 -35.45
N LEU A 23 -4.99 36.60 -34.51
CA LEU A 23 -3.99 36.67 -33.46
C LEU A 23 -2.57 36.64 -34.05
N GLY A 24 -2.30 35.72 -34.96
CA GLY A 24 -1.02 35.63 -35.65
C GLY A 24 -0.69 36.88 -36.44
N LEU A 25 -1.66 37.43 -37.19
CA LEU A 25 -1.50 38.71 -37.90
C LEU A 25 -1.18 39.86 -36.94
N THR A 26 -1.84 39.91 -35.78
CA THR A 26 -1.57 40.92 -34.75
C THR A 26 -0.14 40.82 -34.24
N TYR A 27 0.37 39.61 -33.98
CA TYR A 27 1.77 39.41 -33.58
C TYR A 27 2.76 39.83 -34.66
N ILE A 28 2.50 39.49 -35.93
CA ILE A 28 3.37 39.89 -37.04
C ILE A 28 3.42 41.42 -37.15
N GLN A 29 2.27 42.09 -37.08
CA GLN A 29 2.18 43.55 -37.13
C GLN A 29 2.96 44.22 -35.98
N GLN A 30 2.85 43.68 -34.76
CA GLN A 30 3.57 44.20 -33.60
C GLN A 30 5.08 43.99 -33.69
N LEU A 31 5.53 42.81 -34.11
CA LEU A 31 6.94 42.44 -34.14
C LEU A 31 7.68 43.03 -35.35
N SER A 32 7.01 43.12 -36.50
CA SER A 32 7.66 43.38 -37.79
C SER A 32 6.96 44.43 -38.66
N GLY A 33 5.91 45.11 -38.18
CA GLY A 33 5.12 46.04 -38.98
C GLY A 33 5.85 47.31 -39.47
N HIS A 34 7.08 47.54 -39.01
CA HIS A 34 7.98 48.57 -39.53
C HIS A 34 8.83 48.09 -40.72
N LEU A 35 8.92 46.78 -40.96
CA LEU A 35 9.66 46.15 -42.06
C LEU A 35 8.72 45.47 -43.07
N TRP A 36 7.78 44.66 -42.59
CA TRP A 36 6.80 43.96 -43.42
C TRP A 36 5.45 44.65 -43.29
N THR A 37 5.01 45.33 -44.34
CA THR A 37 3.82 46.20 -44.31
C THR A 37 2.67 45.69 -45.18
N ASP A 38 2.90 44.67 -46.00
CA ASP A 38 1.89 44.08 -46.89
C ASP A 38 1.33 42.79 -46.25
N TYR A 39 0.04 42.81 -45.92
CA TYR A 39 -0.66 41.70 -45.27
C TYR A 39 -1.78 41.12 -46.16
N ASN A 40 -1.67 41.33 -47.48
CA ASN A 40 -2.65 40.84 -48.43
C ASN A 40 -2.47 39.34 -48.72
N THR A 41 -3.53 38.72 -49.26
CA THR A 41 -3.56 37.27 -49.56
C THR A 41 -2.58 36.80 -50.63
N HIS A 42 -1.99 37.72 -51.39
CA HIS A 42 -0.97 37.38 -52.40
C HIS A 42 0.44 37.25 -51.81
N ASP A 43 0.65 37.70 -50.57
CA ASP A 43 1.94 37.61 -49.89
C ASP A 43 2.20 36.16 -49.42
N PRO A 44 3.35 35.55 -49.77
CA PRO A 44 3.70 34.21 -49.33
C PRO A 44 3.81 34.02 -47.82
N GLY A 45 4.23 35.05 -47.08
CA GLY A 45 4.27 35.01 -45.62
C GLY A 45 2.87 34.92 -45.01
N MET A 46 1.87 35.59 -45.60
CA MET A 46 0.48 35.45 -45.18
C MET A 46 -0.06 34.06 -45.51
N THR A 47 0.35 33.47 -46.64
CA THR A 47 0.03 32.06 -46.95
C THR A 47 0.63 31.11 -45.91
N ILE A 48 1.88 31.33 -45.47
CA ILE A 48 2.51 30.51 -44.41
C ILE A 48 1.72 30.62 -43.11
N LEU A 49 1.36 31.85 -42.70
CA LEU A 49 0.54 32.06 -41.51
C LEU A 49 -0.78 31.28 -41.60
N GLU A 50 -1.46 31.37 -42.74
CA GLU A 50 -2.71 30.66 -43.00
C GLU A 50 -2.56 29.15 -42.80
N GLN A 51 -1.55 28.53 -43.42
CA GLN A 51 -1.35 27.08 -43.31
C GLN A 51 -0.92 26.64 -41.91
N VAL A 52 -0.09 27.43 -41.22
CA VAL A 52 0.27 27.16 -39.82
C VAL A 52 -0.98 27.24 -38.93
N CYS A 53 -1.82 28.27 -39.09
CA CYS A 53 -3.07 28.38 -38.34
C CYS A 53 -4.02 27.21 -38.60
N TYR A 54 -4.12 26.74 -39.85
CA TYR A 54 -4.91 25.56 -40.17
C TYR A 54 -4.35 24.30 -39.49
N ALA A 55 -3.04 24.05 -39.59
CA ALA A 55 -2.40 22.91 -38.94
C ALA A 55 -2.57 22.93 -37.41
N LEU A 56 -2.52 24.11 -36.79
CA LEU A 56 -2.81 24.26 -35.35
C LEU A 56 -4.24 23.85 -34.99
N THR A 57 -5.22 24.02 -35.89
CA THR A 57 -6.59 23.55 -35.62
C THR A 57 -6.69 22.03 -35.51
N ASP A 58 -5.86 21.27 -36.24
CA ASP A 58 -5.77 19.81 -36.08
C ASP A 58 -5.19 19.44 -34.72
N LEU A 59 -4.11 20.11 -34.29
CA LEU A 59 -3.52 19.87 -32.97
C LEU A 59 -4.48 20.20 -31.83
N ILE A 60 -5.24 21.29 -31.95
CA ILE A 60 -6.27 21.65 -30.97
C ILE A 60 -7.39 20.59 -30.98
N TYR A 61 -7.85 20.17 -32.16
CA TYR A 61 -8.84 19.10 -32.27
C TYR A 61 -8.38 17.82 -31.55
N ARG A 62 -7.11 17.45 -31.68
CA ARG A 62 -6.51 16.32 -30.95
C ARG A 62 -6.48 16.50 -29.43
N CYS A 63 -6.49 17.73 -28.92
CA CYS A 63 -6.57 18.04 -27.50
C CYS A 63 -8.01 17.98 -26.93
N GLU A 64 -9.03 17.94 -27.80
CA GLU A 64 -10.44 17.92 -27.40
C GLU A 64 -11.00 16.50 -27.24
N PHE A 65 -10.19 15.46 -27.40
CA PHE A 65 -10.60 14.08 -27.13
C PHE A 65 -10.85 13.85 -25.63
N GLU A 66 -11.69 12.87 -25.32
CA GLU A 66 -12.01 12.51 -23.94
C GLU A 66 -10.79 11.90 -23.25
N VAL A 67 -10.67 12.09 -21.93
CA VAL A 67 -9.54 11.55 -21.15
C VAL A 67 -9.39 10.04 -21.32
N THR A 68 -10.52 9.33 -21.42
CA THR A 68 -10.53 7.88 -21.66
C THR A 68 -9.83 7.47 -22.95
N ASP A 69 -9.86 8.31 -23.98
CA ASP A 69 -9.26 8.00 -25.28
C ASP A 69 -7.73 8.14 -25.23
N TYR A 70 -7.20 9.13 -24.51
CA TYR A 70 -5.75 9.26 -24.31
C TYR A 70 -5.16 8.12 -23.47
N LEU A 71 -5.93 7.61 -22.50
CA LEU A 71 -5.46 6.55 -21.59
C LEU A 71 -5.74 5.14 -22.13
N SER A 72 -6.46 5.01 -23.25
CA SER A 72 -6.79 3.72 -23.84
C SER A 72 -5.60 3.10 -24.57
N GLU A 73 -5.33 1.84 -24.29
CA GLU A 73 -4.41 1.02 -25.06
C GLU A 73 -5.00 0.63 -26.42
N PRO A 74 -4.22 0.09 -27.38
CA PRO A 74 -4.72 -0.43 -28.66
C PRO A 74 -5.85 -1.47 -28.52
N SER A 75 -5.94 -2.13 -27.36
CA SER A 75 -7.02 -3.07 -27.02
C SER A 75 -8.36 -2.39 -26.68
N GLY A 76 -8.38 -1.06 -26.49
CA GLY A 76 -9.52 -0.28 -26.01
C GLY A 76 -9.70 -0.30 -24.49
N ASN A 77 -8.81 -0.98 -23.75
CA ASN A 77 -8.85 -1.05 -22.29
C ASN A 77 -7.96 0.04 -21.65
N ILE A 78 -8.31 0.42 -20.43
CA ILE A 78 -7.53 1.32 -19.57
C ILE A 78 -7.00 0.50 -18.40
N ASP A 79 -5.68 0.46 -18.22
CA ASP A 79 -5.06 -0.14 -17.03
C ASP A 79 -5.08 0.85 -15.87
N TYR A 80 -6.19 0.86 -15.12
CA TYR A 80 -6.37 1.75 -13.96
C TYR A 80 -5.23 1.64 -12.94
N ARG A 81 -4.75 0.41 -12.67
CA ARG A 81 -3.68 0.19 -11.70
C ARG A 81 -2.36 0.77 -12.17
N ALA A 82 -2.03 0.62 -13.46
CA ALA A 82 -0.85 1.25 -14.03
C ALA A 82 -0.92 2.78 -13.97
N HIS A 83 -2.10 3.38 -13.90
CA HIS A 83 -2.30 4.83 -13.73
C HIS A 83 -2.42 5.26 -12.26
N GLY A 84 -2.24 4.34 -11.31
CA GLY A 84 -2.41 4.63 -9.89
C GLY A 84 -3.85 4.93 -9.49
N LEU A 85 -4.83 4.46 -10.26
CA LEU A 85 -6.26 4.62 -10.01
C LEU A 85 -6.82 3.36 -9.34
N ALA A 86 -7.19 3.48 -8.06
CA ALA A 86 -7.92 2.46 -7.32
C ALA A 86 -9.41 2.48 -7.63
N LEU A 87 -10.05 1.30 -7.62
CA LEU A 87 -11.48 1.17 -7.80
C LEU A 87 -12.23 1.58 -6.53
N ALA A 88 -13.45 2.10 -6.70
CA ALA A 88 -14.30 2.50 -5.58
C ALA A 88 -14.58 1.34 -4.61
N GLU A 89 -14.77 0.13 -5.12
CA GLU A 89 -15.00 -1.08 -4.33
C GLU A 89 -13.78 -1.54 -3.52
N ASP A 90 -12.57 -1.12 -3.92
CA ASP A 90 -11.35 -1.48 -3.20
C ASP A 90 -11.02 -0.46 -2.12
N ILE A 91 -11.21 0.84 -2.40
CA ILE A 91 -10.70 1.93 -1.55
C ILE A 91 -11.74 2.55 -0.61
N ILE A 92 -13.03 2.54 -0.96
CA ILE A 92 -14.09 3.15 -0.14
C ILE A 92 -14.47 2.27 1.07
N PRO A 93 -14.57 0.92 0.95
CA PRO A 93 -14.91 0.11 2.10
C PRO A 93 -13.88 0.30 3.22
N SER A 94 -14.40 0.66 4.39
CA SER A 94 -13.58 0.79 5.58
C SER A 94 -13.47 -0.56 6.27
N TYR A 95 -12.29 -0.86 6.79
CA TYR A 95 -12.11 -1.99 7.68
C TYR A 95 -12.76 -1.69 9.04
N PRO A 96 -13.22 -2.72 9.77
CA PRO A 96 -13.76 -2.53 11.11
C PRO A 96 -12.81 -1.79 12.03
N GLN A 97 -13.32 -0.78 12.72
CA GLN A 97 -12.64 -0.01 13.76
C GLN A 97 -13.43 0.01 15.07
N GLN A 98 -14.68 -0.47 15.05
CA GLN A 98 -15.57 -0.53 16.20
C GLN A 98 -16.17 -1.94 16.36
N PRO A 99 -16.54 -2.37 17.57
CA PRO A 99 -17.13 -3.69 17.82
C PRO A 99 -18.27 -4.06 16.86
N LYS A 100 -19.24 -3.16 16.64
CA LYS A 100 -20.37 -3.38 15.73
C LYS A 100 -19.97 -3.61 14.27
N GLU A 101 -18.86 -3.02 13.84
CA GLU A 101 -18.36 -3.17 12.48
C GLU A 101 -17.67 -4.52 12.31
N TYR A 102 -16.99 -5.03 13.33
CA TYR A 102 -16.46 -6.40 13.34
C TYR A 102 -17.60 -7.41 13.28
N GLU A 103 -18.69 -7.17 14.02
CA GLU A 103 -19.89 -8.02 13.99
C GLU A 103 -20.47 -8.10 12.57
N ALA A 104 -20.72 -6.96 11.93
CA ALA A 104 -21.21 -6.89 10.57
C ALA A 104 -20.25 -7.56 9.57
N TRP A 105 -18.95 -7.33 9.72
CA TRP A 105 -17.92 -7.93 8.87
C TRP A 105 -17.93 -9.46 8.95
N LEU A 106 -17.94 -10.01 10.17
CA LEU A 106 -17.92 -11.45 10.40
C LEU A 106 -19.21 -12.11 9.89
N LEU A 107 -20.39 -11.53 10.15
CA LEU A 107 -21.67 -12.03 9.63
C LEU A 107 -21.69 -12.06 8.09
N ALA A 108 -21.09 -11.05 7.46
CA ALA A 108 -21.04 -10.95 6.01
C ALA A 108 -20.09 -11.96 5.35
N ARG A 109 -19.09 -12.47 6.07
CA ARG A 109 -18.01 -13.32 5.53
C ARG A 109 -18.13 -14.78 5.96
N LEU A 110 -18.80 -15.04 7.09
CA LEU A 110 -18.94 -16.38 7.66
C LEU A 110 -20.40 -16.84 7.58
N PRO A 111 -20.78 -17.58 6.52
CA PRO A 111 -22.15 -18.08 6.32
C PRO A 111 -22.63 -19.01 7.46
N GLU A 112 -21.71 -19.62 8.19
CA GLU A 112 -22.03 -20.48 9.33
C GLU A 112 -22.44 -19.71 10.60
N LEU A 113 -22.27 -18.39 10.64
CA LEU A 113 -22.69 -17.58 11.78
C LEU A 113 -24.14 -17.13 11.60
N ASP A 114 -24.90 -17.24 12.68
CA ASP A 114 -26.24 -16.68 12.82
C ASP A 114 -26.15 -15.31 13.50
N LYS A 115 -25.39 -15.24 14.59
CA LYS A 115 -25.15 -14.01 15.36
C LYS A 115 -23.69 -13.94 15.80
N VAL A 116 -23.16 -12.73 15.89
CA VAL A 116 -21.88 -12.46 16.55
C VAL A 116 -21.95 -11.13 17.27
N TRP A 117 -21.33 -11.06 18.45
CA TRP A 117 -21.18 -9.82 19.20
C TRP A 117 -19.84 -9.78 19.92
N LEU A 118 -19.26 -8.59 19.99
CA LEU A 118 -18.02 -8.36 20.73
C LEU A 118 -18.36 -7.71 22.07
N ARG A 119 -17.91 -8.35 23.16
CA ARG A 119 -18.01 -7.79 24.51
C ARG A 119 -16.65 -7.26 24.93
N ASN A 120 -16.67 -6.07 25.52
CA ASN A 120 -15.53 -5.57 26.26
C ASN A 120 -15.31 -6.40 27.54
N SER A 121 -14.09 -6.42 28.05
CA SER A 121 -13.82 -6.93 29.40
C SER A 121 -14.66 -6.14 30.42
N GLU A 122 -15.40 -6.85 31.29
CA GLU A 122 -16.37 -6.25 32.23
C GLU A 122 -15.73 -5.21 33.17
N ASN A 123 -14.44 -5.39 33.48
CA ASN A 123 -13.72 -4.51 34.40
C ASN A 123 -13.06 -3.31 33.71
N ASP A 124 -12.78 -3.38 32.40
CA ASP A 124 -11.96 -2.37 31.71
C ASP A 124 -12.29 -2.28 30.20
N SER A 125 -13.30 -1.47 29.87
CA SER A 125 -13.81 -1.34 28.50
C SER A 125 -12.91 -0.59 27.52
N HIS A 126 -11.84 0.03 28.02
CA HIS A 126 -10.93 0.89 27.24
C HIS A 126 -9.63 0.19 26.81
N LEU A 127 -9.49 -1.11 27.04
CA LEU A 127 -8.21 -1.80 26.80
C LEU A 127 -7.99 -2.26 25.37
N GLY A 128 -9.03 -2.29 24.52
CA GLY A 128 -8.94 -2.90 23.19
C GLY A 128 -8.92 -4.44 23.20
N ILE A 129 -9.33 -5.07 24.31
CA ILE A 129 -9.42 -6.52 24.44
C ILE A 129 -10.88 -6.95 24.40
N TYR A 130 -11.22 -7.83 23.46
CA TYR A 130 -12.60 -8.26 23.24
C TYR A 130 -12.77 -9.76 23.52
N THR A 131 -13.94 -10.10 24.07
CA THR A 131 -14.46 -11.47 24.04
C THR A 131 -15.48 -11.56 22.91
N LEU A 132 -15.16 -12.33 21.88
CA LEU A 132 -16.03 -12.53 20.73
C LEU A 132 -16.99 -13.67 21.01
N ASN A 133 -18.27 -13.38 20.97
CA ASN A 133 -19.32 -14.34 21.17
C ASN A 133 -20.00 -14.61 19.84
N ALA A 134 -20.16 -15.87 19.49
CA ALA A 134 -20.77 -16.25 18.23
C ALA A 134 -21.78 -17.37 18.42
N GLN A 135 -22.90 -17.24 17.72
CA GLN A 135 -23.92 -18.27 17.59
C GLN A 135 -23.81 -18.90 16.22
N LEU A 136 -23.66 -20.22 16.18
CA LEU A 136 -23.62 -20.97 14.94
C LEU A 136 -25.03 -21.10 14.37
N ASN A 137 -25.13 -20.95 13.05
CA ASN A 137 -26.33 -21.25 12.32
C ASN A 137 -26.56 -22.77 12.36
N HIS A 138 -27.64 -23.18 13.03
CA HIS A 138 -28.01 -24.59 13.21
C HIS A 138 -28.14 -25.34 11.88
N PHE A 139 -28.60 -24.65 10.82
CA PHE A 139 -28.82 -25.24 9.51
C PHE A 139 -27.54 -25.43 8.70
N TYR A 140 -26.56 -24.55 8.85
CA TYR A 140 -25.23 -24.78 8.29
C TYR A 140 -24.61 -26.05 8.90
N ALA A 141 -24.80 -26.27 10.21
CA ALA A 141 -24.39 -27.49 10.90
C ALA A 141 -25.09 -28.75 10.34
N LEU A 142 -26.41 -28.68 10.07
CA LEU A 142 -27.21 -29.75 9.46
C LEU A 142 -26.84 -30.05 7.99
N SER A 143 -26.57 -29.03 7.17
CA SER A 143 -26.28 -29.19 5.73
C SER A 143 -25.03 -30.03 5.45
N GLN A 144 -24.02 -29.97 6.33
CA GLN A 144 -22.83 -30.82 6.26
C GLN A 144 -23.05 -32.24 6.82
N GLN A 145 -24.15 -32.51 7.53
CA GLN A 145 -24.46 -33.84 8.07
C GLN A 145 -24.71 -34.88 6.96
N ARG A 146 -25.10 -34.44 5.75
CA ARG A 146 -25.29 -35.35 4.61
C ARG A 146 -23.98 -35.97 4.09
N ALA A 147 -22.81 -35.51 4.55
CA ALA A 147 -21.53 -35.96 4.02
C ALA A 147 -20.83 -37.06 4.85
N VAL A 148 -21.00 -37.14 6.18
CA VAL A 148 -20.27 -38.11 7.03
C VAL A 148 -21.06 -38.46 8.30
N THR A 149 -21.22 -39.75 8.60
CA THR A 149 -21.96 -40.28 9.76
C THR A 149 -21.06 -40.44 11.01
N GLY A 150 -21.43 -39.83 12.15
CA GLY A 150 -20.86 -40.16 13.47
C GLY A 150 -20.96 -39.08 14.56
N LYS A 151 -20.97 -39.49 15.85
CA LYS A 151 -21.05 -38.61 17.04
C LYS A 151 -19.80 -37.75 17.32
N HIS A 152 -18.68 -37.95 16.61
CA HIS A 152 -17.47 -37.11 16.69
C HIS A 152 -17.60 -35.79 15.88
N PHE A 153 -18.74 -35.56 15.21
CA PHE A 153 -18.94 -34.52 14.21
C PHE A 153 -19.18 -33.11 14.80
N VAL A 154 -19.96 -32.99 15.88
CA VAL A 154 -20.33 -31.69 16.48
C VAL A 154 -19.09 -30.94 16.99
N TYR A 155 -18.16 -31.65 17.63
CA TYR A 155 -16.87 -31.09 18.06
C TYR A 155 -16.00 -30.63 16.89
N THR A 156 -16.04 -31.34 15.76
CA THR A 156 -15.22 -31.01 14.57
C THR A 156 -15.72 -29.73 13.88
N GLN A 157 -17.04 -29.52 13.82
CA GLN A 157 -17.63 -28.32 13.22
C GLN A 157 -17.46 -27.07 14.08
N GLN A 158 -17.68 -27.18 15.39
CA GLN A 158 -17.44 -26.07 16.32
C GLN A 158 -15.98 -25.62 16.28
N TYR A 159 -15.04 -26.58 16.27
CA TYR A 159 -13.63 -26.29 16.12
C TYR A 159 -13.32 -25.58 14.79
N ALA A 160 -13.89 -26.06 13.67
CA ALA A 160 -13.70 -25.43 12.37
C ALA A 160 -14.26 -23.99 12.32
N ALA A 161 -15.42 -23.74 12.93
CA ALA A 161 -15.99 -22.40 13.02
C ALA A 161 -15.14 -21.46 13.88
N LEU A 162 -14.67 -21.91 15.05
CA LEU A 162 -13.74 -21.14 15.89
C LEU A 162 -12.49 -20.71 15.11
N HIS A 163 -11.92 -21.62 14.32
CA HIS A 163 -10.75 -21.32 13.48
C HIS A 163 -11.07 -20.30 12.40
N ARG A 164 -12.22 -20.40 11.72
CA ARG A 164 -12.61 -19.44 10.67
C ARG A 164 -12.94 -18.05 11.23
N ILE A 165 -13.61 -17.98 12.39
CA ILE A 165 -13.83 -16.73 13.12
C ILE A 165 -12.50 -16.07 13.47
N ARG A 166 -11.58 -16.85 14.08
CA ARG A 166 -10.24 -16.36 14.45
C ARG A 166 -9.48 -15.85 13.22
N HIS A 167 -9.51 -16.62 12.13
CA HIS A 167 -8.86 -16.26 10.88
C HIS A 167 -9.39 -14.94 10.32
N GLU A 168 -10.71 -14.78 10.22
CA GLU A 168 -11.30 -13.56 9.68
C GLU A 168 -11.09 -12.35 10.58
N TYR A 169 -11.12 -12.51 11.90
CA TYR A 169 -10.81 -11.41 12.82
C TYR A 169 -9.36 -10.90 12.65
N TYR A 170 -8.36 -11.80 12.70
CA TYR A 170 -6.95 -11.38 12.60
C TYR A 170 -6.55 -10.88 11.20
N ARG A 171 -7.38 -11.07 10.17
CA ARG A 171 -7.18 -10.43 8.86
C ARG A 171 -7.47 -8.94 8.86
N VAL A 172 -8.35 -8.46 9.74
CA VAL A 172 -8.87 -7.07 9.71
C VAL A 172 -8.71 -6.33 11.04
N ARG A 173 -8.10 -6.96 12.03
CA ARG A 173 -7.84 -6.40 13.36
C ARG A 173 -7.11 -5.07 13.28
N ALA A 174 -7.63 -4.06 13.95
CA ALA A 174 -6.95 -2.79 14.14
C ALA A 174 -5.74 -2.93 15.07
N VAL A 175 -4.71 -2.11 14.84
CA VAL A 175 -3.54 -2.04 15.72
C VAL A 175 -3.99 -1.60 17.13
N GLY A 176 -3.43 -2.22 18.17
CA GLY A 176 -3.79 -2.01 19.57
C GLY A 176 -4.91 -2.88 20.11
N GLU A 177 -5.51 -3.76 19.29
CA GLU A 177 -6.64 -4.61 19.71
C GLU A 177 -6.29 -6.11 19.84
N ASP A 178 -7.03 -6.91 20.60
CA ASP A 178 -6.86 -8.38 20.59
C ASP A 178 -8.10 -9.11 21.08
N LEU A 179 -8.16 -10.42 20.83
CA LEU A 179 -9.19 -11.30 21.40
C LEU A 179 -8.71 -11.94 22.70
N ALA A 180 -9.44 -11.74 23.80
CA ALA A 180 -9.28 -12.53 25.02
C ALA A 180 -9.72 -13.98 24.79
N ALA A 181 -10.93 -14.15 24.23
CA ALA A 181 -11.51 -15.45 23.96
C ALA A 181 -12.50 -15.38 22.78
N ILE A 182 -12.72 -16.54 22.16
CA ILE A 182 -13.84 -16.77 21.24
C ILE A 182 -14.75 -17.79 21.90
N GLU A 183 -15.96 -17.38 22.22
CA GLU A 183 -16.97 -18.20 22.87
C GLU A 183 -18.07 -18.49 21.88
N LEU A 184 -18.24 -19.77 21.54
CA LEU A 184 -19.45 -20.21 20.88
C LEU A 184 -20.53 -20.29 21.95
N THR A 185 -21.36 -19.25 22.01
CA THR A 185 -22.48 -19.19 22.94
C THR A 185 -23.68 -19.93 22.36
N GLY A 186 -24.21 -20.87 23.14
CA GLY A 186 -25.58 -21.36 23.06
C GLY A 186 -26.24 -21.23 24.43
N GLN A 187 -26.13 -20.08 25.09
CA GLN A 187 -26.17 -20.07 26.55
C GLN A 187 -27.56 -20.33 27.16
N HIS A 188 -28.67 -20.18 26.43
CA HIS A 188 -30.00 -20.58 26.92
C HIS A 188 -30.86 -21.09 25.75
N PRO A 189 -30.84 -22.40 25.43
CA PRO A 189 -31.73 -22.97 24.43
C PRO A 189 -33.17 -22.92 24.95
N LEU A 190 -34.04 -22.24 24.20
CA LEU A 190 -35.46 -22.15 24.52
C LEU A 190 -36.28 -23.00 23.56
N SER A 191 -37.18 -23.84 24.08
CA SER A 191 -38.28 -24.39 23.29
C SER A 191 -39.57 -23.65 23.58
N LEU A 192 -40.38 -23.45 22.55
CA LEU A 192 -41.67 -22.78 22.64
C LEU A 192 -42.79 -23.77 22.98
N SER A 193 -43.65 -23.40 23.91
CA SER A 193 -44.96 -24.02 24.14
C SER A 193 -46.03 -22.94 24.06
N ALA A 194 -46.83 -22.95 22.99
CA ALA A 194 -47.83 -21.91 22.78
C ALA A 194 -49.14 -22.46 22.22
N VAL A 195 -50.26 -21.83 22.62
CA VAL A 195 -51.61 -22.09 22.11
C VAL A 195 -52.18 -20.78 21.59
N ILE A 196 -52.40 -20.70 20.28
CA ILE A 196 -52.73 -19.47 19.57
C ILE A 196 -54.00 -19.66 18.75
N HIS A 197 -54.98 -18.78 18.94
CA HIS A 197 -56.19 -18.70 18.14
C HIS A 197 -55.99 -17.72 17.00
N ILE A 198 -56.29 -18.15 15.79
CA ILE A 198 -56.06 -17.37 14.57
C ILE A 198 -57.39 -17.04 13.88
N SER A 199 -57.38 -16.04 13.00
CA SER A 199 -58.52 -15.69 12.18
C SER A 199 -58.86 -16.81 11.19
N ASP A 200 -60.15 -16.98 10.94
CA ASP A 200 -60.69 -17.89 9.94
C ASP A 200 -60.29 -17.50 8.51
N ASP A 201 -59.82 -16.26 8.30
CA ASP A 201 -59.33 -15.75 7.01
C ASP A 201 -57.89 -16.19 6.68
N VAL A 202 -57.18 -16.83 7.62
CA VAL A 202 -55.81 -17.31 7.41
C VAL A 202 -55.83 -18.60 6.57
N ALA A 203 -55.31 -18.53 5.35
CA ALA A 203 -55.29 -19.67 4.42
C ALA A 203 -54.11 -20.64 4.64
N ASP A 204 -52.95 -20.13 5.06
CA ASP A 204 -51.74 -20.94 5.29
C ASP A 204 -51.29 -20.84 6.75
N VAL A 205 -51.70 -21.84 7.53
CA VAL A 205 -51.47 -21.91 8.97
C VAL A 205 -49.99 -22.22 9.29
N THR A 206 -49.34 -23.05 8.47
CA THR A 206 -47.91 -23.38 8.63
C THR A 206 -47.05 -22.15 8.40
N TRP A 207 -47.38 -21.34 7.39
CA TRP A 207 -46.68 -20.09 7.13
C TRP A 207 -46.85 -19.08 8.26
N LEU A 208 -48.06 -18.92 8.80
CA LEU A 208 -48.27 -18.04 9.95
C LEU A 208 -47.47 -18.52 11.18
N ALA A 209 -47.40 -19.84 11.42
CA ALA A 209 -46.55 -20.39 12.46
C ALA A 209 -45.06 -20.06 12.21
N ALA A 210 -44.57 -20.15 10.97
CA ALA A 210 -43.20 -19.78 10.62
C ALA A 210 -42.94 -18.28 10.88
N CYS A 211 -43.90 -17.40 10.54
CA CYS A 211 -43.85 -15.96 10.83
C CYS A 211 -43.82 -15.67 12.33
N ILE A 212 -44.58 -16.41 13.14
CA ILE A 212 -44.56 -16.28 14.61
C ILE A 212 -43.18 -16.63 15.16
N TYR A 213 -42.61 -17.78 14.77
CA TYR A 213 -41.25 -18.17 15.14
C TYR A 213 -40.22 -17.12 14.74
N HIS A 214 -40.37 -16.56 13.53
CA HIS A 214 -39.50 -15.51 13.04
C HIS A 214 -39.62 -14.21 13.86
N ARG A 215 -40.85 -13.78 14.22
CA ARG A 215 -41.06 -12.59 15.05
C ARG A 215 -40.47 -12.77 16.45
N ILE A 216 -40.61 -13.96 17.03
CA ILE A 216 -40.00 -14.30 18.31
C ILE A 216 -38.47 -14.21 18.21
N HIS A 217 -37.90 -14.74 17.12
CA HIS A 217 -36.47 -14.67 16.84
C HIS A 217 -35.97 -13.23 16.77
N LEU A 218 -36.60 -12.35 15.98
CA LEU A 218 -36.24 -10.93 15.89
C LEU A 218 -36.32 -10.21 17.26
N TRP A 219 -37.31 -10.56 18.08
CA TRP A 219 -37.43 -10.00 19.42
C TRP A 219 -36.29 -10.46 20.33
N LEU A 220 -35.96 -11.76 20.32
CA LEU A 220 -34.82 -12.32 21.06
C LEU A 220 -33.50 -11.68 20.62
N GLU A 221 -33.34 -11.36 19.33
CA GLU A 221 -32.17 -10.65 18.84
C GLU A 221 -32.00 -9.26 19.45
N SER A 222 -33.11 -8.54 19.63
CA SER A 222 -33.15 -7.19 20.19
C SER A 222 -33.03 -7.14 21.72
N ASN A 223 -33.11 -8.29 22.39
CA ASN A 223 -33.15 -8.36 23.85
C ASN A 223 -31.76 -8.17 24.49
N GLN A 224 -31.56 -7.04 25.17
CA GLN A 224 -30.27 -6.68 25.80
C GLN A 224 -30.24 -6.90 27.32
N GLN A 225 -31.38 -7.22 27.94
CA GLN A 225 -31.52 -7.39 29.40
C GLN A 225 -32.44 -8.57 29.72
N ASN A 226 -32.56 -8.93 30.99
CA ASN A 226 -33.58 -9.92 31.39
C ASN A 226 -34.96 -9.32 31.19
N THR A 227 -35.75 -9.88 30.27
CA THR A 227 -37.06 -9.34 29.89
C THR A 227 -38.17 -10.34 30.21
N PRO A 228 -39.29 -9.92 30.82
CA PRO A 228 -40.41 -10.81 31.10
C PRO A 228 -41.02 -11.39 29.82
N VAL A 229 -41.43 -12.66 29.86
CA VAL A 229 -42.06 -13.36 28.72
C VAL A 229 -43.28 -12.60 28.18
N ASN A 230 -44.04 -11.90 29.04
CA ASN A 230 -45.24 -11.17 28.61
C ASN A 230 -45.00 -10.08 27.57
N VAL A 231 -43.81 -9.49 27.50
CA VAL A 231 -43.49 -8.39 26.56
C VAL A 231 -43.61 -8.87 25.11
N ILE A 232 -43.23 -10.12 24.82
CA ILE A 232 -43.32 -10.67 23.47
C ILE A 232 -44.76 -10.99 23.07
N LYS A 233 -45.64 -11.26 24.05
CA LYS A 233 -47.06 -11.55 23.82
C LYS A 233 -47.75 -10.36 23.16
N GLU A 234 -47.45 -9.14 23.60
CA GLU A 234 -47.98 -7.91 23.00
C GLU A 234 -47.50 -7.74 21.56
N SER A 235 -46.23 -8.04 21.28
CA SER A 235 -45.68 -7.99 19.92
C SER A 235 -46.29 -9.04 18.98
N LEU A 236 -46.65 -10.21 19.50
CA LEU A 236 -47.28 -11.28 18.72
C LEU A 236 -48.75 -10.98 18.44
N LEU A 237 -49.50 -10.43 19.41
CA LEU A 237 -50.90 -10.02 19.20
C LEU A 237 -51.06 -8.90 18.16
N ALA A 238 -49.99 -8.19 17.82
CA ALA A 238 -49.99 -7.18 16.77
C ALA A 238 -49.86 -7.76 15.34
N GLU A 239 -49.60 -9.06 15.18
CA GLU A 239 -49.56 -9.72 13.87
C GLU A 239 -50.95 -9.93 13.28
N ASP A 240 -51.08 -9.65 11.98
CA ASP A 240 -52.32 -9.86 11.25
C ASP A 240 -52.68 -11.36 11.24
N GLY A 241 -53.88 -11.66 11.71
CA GLY A 241 -54.42 -13.03 11.76
C GLY A 241 -54.31 -13.72 13.11
N ILE A 242 -53.67 -13.12 14.14
CA ILE A 242 -53.71 -13.64 15.52
C ILE A 242 -54.87 -12.99 16.28
N LEU A 243 -55.83 -13.78 16.76
CA LEU A 243 -56.98 -13.29 17.54
C LEU A 243 -56.71 -13.31 19.05
N GLN A 244 -56.10 -14.38 19.55
CA GLN A 244 -55.89 -14.60 20.97
C GLN A 244 -54.71 -15.55 21.22
N ILE A 245 -53.99 -15.35 22.33
CA ILE A 245 -52.90 -16.23 22.79
C ILE A 245 -53.24 -16.72 24.20
N ASP A 246 -53.58 -18.01 24.31
CA ASP A 246 -54.02 -18.66 25.55
C ASP A 246 -52.85 -19.08 26.43
N ARG A 247 -51.80 -19.63 25.81
CA ARG A 247 -50.57 -20.05 26.47
C ARG A 247 -49.38 -19.59 25.65
N LEU A 248 -48.36 -19.07 26.32
CA LEU A 248 -47.08 -18.69 25.72
C LEU A 248 -45.99 -18.87 26.78
N GLU A 249 -45.31 -20.01 26.72
CA GLU A 249 -44.28 -20.41 27.68
C GLU A 249 -42.99 -20.75 26.94
N PHE A 250 -41.86 -20.34 27.52
CA PHE A 250 -40.54 -20.71 27.05
C PHE A 250 -39.93 -21.69 28.06
N MET A 251 -39.44 -22.81 27.55
CA MET A 251 -38.78 -23.85 28.35
C MET A 251 -37.29 -23.80 28.07
N GLN A 252 -36.49 -23.61 29.11
CA GLN A 252 -35.04 -23.55 29.01
C GLN A 252 -34.43 -24.95 29.21
N HIS A 253 -33.48 -25.31 28.35
CA HIS A 253 -32.67 -26.54 28.50
C HIS A 253 -31.39 -26.23 29.29
N SER A 254 -30.93 -27.17 30.12
CA SER A 254 -29.65 -27.04 30.82
C SER A 254 -28.48 -27.43 29.91
N ASP A 255 -27.40 -26.65 29.92
CA ASP A 255 -26.21 -26.87 29.08
C ASP A 255 -25.41 -28.14 29.45
N ASN A 256 -25.70 -28.79 30.59
CA ASN A 256 -24.95 -29.96 31.05
C ASN A 256 -25.62 -31.28 30.65
N VAL A 257 -24.90 -32.01 29.80
CA VAL A 257 -25.20 -33.38 29.35
C VAL A 257 -25.32 -34.33 30.54
N SER A 258 -26.51 -34.50 31.12
CA SER A 258 -26.93 -35.74 31.83
C SER A 258 -28.39 -35.77 32.32
N HIS A 259 -29.17 -34.69 32.32
CA HIS A 259 -30.61 -34.75 32.64
C HIS A 259 -31.45 -33.76 31.81
N ASP A 260 -32.47 -34.27 31.11
CA ASP A 260 -33.53 -33.53 30.40
C ASP A 260 -34.48 -32.81 31.38
N GLU A 261 -33.98 -31.95 32.26
CA GLU A 261 -34.84 -31.08 33.07
C GLU A 261 -35.11 -29.78 32.29
N GLN A 262 -36.24 -29.74 31.58
CA GLN A 262 -36.80 -28.53 30.98
C GLN A 262 -37.49 -27.71 32.07
N LYS A 263 -37.12 -26.43 32.21
CA LYS A 263 -37.75 -25.53 33.18
C LYS A 263 -38.44 -24.36 32.48
N ALA A 264 -39.71 -24.14 32.81
CA ALA A 264 -40.43 -22.94 32.40
C ALA A 264 -39.76 -21.70 33.02
N ILE A 265 -39.54 -20.68 32.20
CA ILE A 265 -38.90 -19.44 32.63
C ILE A 265 -39.88 -18.26 32.52
N ASP A 266 -39.89 -17.40 33.55
CA ASP A 266 -40.71 -16.18 33.56
C ASP A 266 -39.97 -14.99 32.94
N ASN A 267 -38.63 -15.01 32.96
CA ASN A 267 -37.77 -13.98 32.40
C ASN A 267 -36.79 -14.61 31.42
N ILE A 268 -36.72 -14.03 30.23
CA ILE A 268 -35.80 -14.45 29.18
C ILE A 268 -34.51 -13.66 29.33
N ALA A 269 -33.41 -14.39 29.56
CA ALA A 269 -32.10 -13.79 29.64
C ALA A 269 -31.60 -13.30 28.28
N PRO A 270 -30.75 -12.26 28.25
CA PRO A 270 -30.11 -11.83 27.01
C PRO A 270 -29.32 -13.00 26.42
N PHE A 271 -29.20 -13.02 25.09
CA PHE A 271 -28.51 -14.08 24.33
C PHE A 271 -29.18 -15.47 24.36
N SER A 272 -30.47 -15.55 24.73
CA SER A 272 -31.29 -16.76 24.55
C SER A 272 -31.67 -16.95 23.08
N TYR A 273 -31.82 -18.19 22.63
CA TYR A 273 -32.23 -18.50 21.25
C TYR A 273 -33.37 -19.52 21.22
N LEU A 274 -34.22 -19.41 20.20
CA LEU A 274 -35.33 -20.33 19.98
C LEU A 274 -34.83 -21.55 19.19
N MET A 275 -35.05 -22.75 19.74
CA MET A 275 -34.80 -23.99 19.02
C MET A 275 -35.87 -24.22 17.95
N LEU A 276 -35.52 -25.00 16.93
CA LEU A 276 -36.48 -25.40 15.92
C LEU A 276 -37.58 -26.25 16.52
N PRO A 277 -38.79 -26.14 15.95
CA PRO A 277 -39.93 -26.85 16.49
C PRO A 277 -39.79 -28.34 16.17
N GLU A 278 -39.58 -29.16 17.21
CA GLU A 278 -39.63 -30.61 17.14
C GLU A 278 -40.95 -31.11 17.73
N ALA A 279 -41.58 -32.11 17.10
CA ALA A 279 -42.78 -32.74 17.62
C ALA A 279 -42.43 -33.54 18.89
N SER A 280 -42.70 -32.96 20.06
CA SER A 280 -42.48 -33.61 21.36
C SER A 280 -43.69 -33.42 22.28
N ALA A 281 -43.75 -34.19 23.36
CA ALA A 281 -44.86 -34.12 24.33
C ALA A 281 -44.90 -32.81 25.15
N HIS A 282 -43.84 -31.99 25.12
CA HIS A 282 -43.66 -30.82 25.99
C HIS A 282 -43.23 -29.54 25.25
N SER A 283 -43.13 -29.57 23.91
CA SER A 283 -42.77 -28.41 23.07
C SER A 283 -43.59 -28.43 21.78
N GLY A 284 -44.12 -27.28 21.36
CA GLY A 284 -44.92 -27.17 20.16
C GLY A 284 -45.80 -25.92 20.12
N ILE A 285 -46.20 -25.55 18.91
CA ILE A 285 -47.21 -24.51 18.68
C ILE A 285 -48.51 -25.20 18.31
N GLU A 286 -49.55 -24.97 19.10
CA GLU A 286 -50.90 -25.44 18.80
C GLU A 286 -51.70 -24.25 18.26
N ILE A 287 -52.17 -24.38 17.01
CA ILE A 287 -52.97 -23.34 16.38
C ILE A 287 -54.43 -23.79 16.35
N VAL A 288 -55.33 -22.92 16.82
CA VAL A 288 -56.78 -23.14 16.84
C VAL A 288 -57.42 -22.20 15.82
N GLN A 289 -58.16 -22.77 14.87
CA GLN A 289 -58.94 -22.06 13.85
C GLN A 289 -60.36 -22.64 13.85
N PHE A 290 -61.42 -21.84 13.69
CA PHE A 290 -62.81 -22.30 13.85
C PHE A 290 -63.10 -23.08 15.15
N GLN A 291 -62.44 -22.74 16.26
CA GLN A 291 -62.52 -23.47 17.54
C GLN A 291 -62.01 -24.94 17.49
N HIS A 292 -61.28 -25.32 16.44
CA HIS A 292 -60.69 -26.64 16.29
C HIS A 292 -59.16 -26.55 16.15
N PRO A 293 -58.41 -27.48 16.77
CA PRO A 293 -56.96 -27.53 16.61
C PRO A 293 -56.60 -27.95 15.17
N VAL A 294 -55.70 -27.19 14.55
CA VAL A 294 -55.16 -27.46 13.22
C VAL A 294 -53.86 -28.25 13.37
N ASN A 295 -53.73 -29.34 12.60
CA ASN A 295 -52.50 -30.14 12.60
C ASN A 295 -51.41 -29.45 11.77
N ILE A 296 -50.26 -29.18 12.36
CA ILE A 296 -49.12 -28.54 11.71
C ILE A 296 -48.08 -29.61 11.39
N ASP A 297 -47.62 -29.66 10.14
CA ASP A 297 -46.45 -30.46 9.77
C ASP A 297 -45.18 -29.72 10.24
N TYR A 298 -44.58 -30.22 11.31
CA TYR A 298 -43.38 -29.66 11.90
C TYR A 298 -42.16 -29.71 10.96
N ALA A 299 -42.11 -30.65 10.01
CA ALA A 299 -41.04 -30.70 9.02
C ALA A 299 -41.20 -29.58 7.99
N ASP A 300 -42.42 -29.32 7.53
CA ASP A 300 -42.72 -28.20 6.62
C ASP A 300 -42.53 -26.84 7.31
N LEU A 301 -42.97 -26.72 8.58
CA LEU A 301 -42.74 -25.54 9.40
C LEU A 301 -41.25 -25.19 9.51
N ALA A 302 -40.40 -26.19 9.78
CA ALA A 302 -38.95 -25.98 9.84
C ALA A 302 -38.40 -25.48 8.49
N ILE A 303 -38.83 -26.05 7.36
CA ILE A 303 -38.43 -25.61 6.01
C ILE A 303 -38.86 -24.17 5.75
N GLN A 304 -40.07 -23.76 6.16
CA GLN A 304 -40.56 -22.41 5.95
C GLN A 304 -39.80 -21.38 6.81
N ILE A 305 -39.46 -21.72 8.06
CA ILE A 305 -38.59 -20.90 8.92
C ILE A 305 -37.22 -20.72 8.26
N GLU A 306 -36.63 -21.79 7.72
CA GLU A 306 -35.36 -21.73 6.97
C GLU A 306 -35.45 -20.79 5.77
N GLN A 307 -36.53 -20.86 4.99
CA GLN A 307 -36.71 -20.01 3.81
C GLN A 307 -36.77 -18.53 4.18
N ILE A 308 -37.49 -18.17 5.25
CA ILE A 308 -37.58 -16.78 5.73
C ILE A 308 -36.19 -16.27 6.12
N GLN A 309 -35.45 -17.04 6.92
CA GLN A 309 -34.10 -16.67 7.35
C GLN A 309 -33.12 -16.53 6.18
N TYR A 310 -33.14 -17.47 5.24
CA TYR A 310 -32.30 -17.44 4.04
C TYR A 310 -32.61 -16.23 3.14
N GLN A 311 -33.89 -15.92 2.93
CA GLN A 311 -34.31 -14.76 2.12
C GLN A 311 -33.85 -13.44 2.73
N GLN A 312 -33.99 -13.27 4.05
CA GLN A 312 -33.54 -12.07 4.75
C GLN A 312 -32.04 -11.92 4.71
N ARG A 313 -31.30 -13.01 4.96
CA ARG A 313 -29.84 -13.00 4.86
C ARG A 313 -29.39 -12.58 3.47
N ASN A 314 -30.00 -13.13 2.42
CA ASN A 314 -29.70 -12.72 1.05
C ASN A 314 -30.11 -11.28 0.74
N ALA A 315 -31.16 -10.76 1.37
CA ALA A 315 -31.54 -9.36 1.25
C ALA A 315 -30.51 -8.43 1.94
N GLN A 316 -29.99 -8.82 3.10
CA GLN A 316 -28.94 -8.08 3.83
C GLN A 316 -27.57 -8.16 3.15
N LEU A 317 -27.22 -9.30 2.56
CA LEU A 317 -25.92 -9.53 1.90
C LEU A 317 -25.89 -9.08 0.43
N LYS A 318 -27.02 -8.67 -0.15
CA LYS A 318 -27.09 -8.20 -1.54
C LYS A 318 -26.27 -6.93 -1.70
N THR A 319 -25.04 -7.11 -2.16
CA THR A 319 -24.16 -6.02 -2.55
C THR A 319 -24.64 -5.50 -3.91
N PRO A 320 -24.83 -4.18 -4.09
CA PRO A 320 -25.12 -3.63 -5.40
C PRO A 320 -24.01 -4.01 -6.39
N PRO A 321 -24.33 -4.30 -7.66
CA PRO A 321 -23.30 -4.58 -8.65
C PRO A 321 -22.38 -3.35 -8.79
N PRO A 322 -21.07 -3.57 -9.02
CA PRO A 322 -20.14 -2.46 -9.18
C PRO A 322 -20.54 -1.59 -10.38
N PRO A 323 -20.27 -0.27 -10.33
CA PRO A 323 -20.52 0.60 -11.45
C PRO A 323 -19.66 0.20 -12.65
N ALA A 324 -20.20 0.37 -13.86
CA ALA A 324 -19.43 0.15 -15.07
C ALA A 324 -18.25 1.13 -15.14
N LEU A 325 -17.04 0.62 -15.37
CA LEU A 325 -15.85 1.44 -15.50
C LEU A 325 -15.85 2.19 -16.85
N PRO A 326 -15.30 3.41 -16.90
CA PRO A 326 -15.09 4.11 -18.14
C PRO A 326 -14.29 3.27 -19.14
N VAL A 327 -14.67 3.37 -20.42
CA VAL A 327 -13.95 2.77 -21.54
C VAL A 327 -13.73 3.84 -22.59
N GLY A 328 -12.57 3.82 -23.24
CA GLY A 328 -12.24 4.76 -24.31
C GLY A 328 -12.07 4.06 -25.65
N GLN A 329 -11.82 4.87 -26.67
CA GLN A 329 -11.44 4.40 -27.99
C GLN A 329 -9.97 4.70 -28.23
N TYR A 330 -9.22 3.70 -28.69
CA TYR A 330 -7.84 3.91 -29.09
C TYR A 330 -7.77 4.83 -30.31
N VAL A 331 -6.99 5.89 -30.19
CA VAL A 331 -6.68 6.82 -31.26
C VAL A 331 -5.17 6.93 -31.40
N ASP A 332 -4.68 6.75 -32.62
CA ASP A 332 -3.26 6.87 -32.93
C ASP A 332 -2.88 8.35 -33.11
N PHE A 333 -2.50 9.00 -32.02
CA PHE A 333 -2.11 10.41 -32.01
C PHE A 333 -0.72 10.69 -32.59
N THR A 334 0.09 9.66 -32.86
CA THR A 334 1.46 9.82 -33.40
C THR A 334 1.49 10.27 -34.85
N ARG A 335 0.39 10.05 -35.59
CA ARG A 335 0.32 10.37 -37.02
C ARG A 335 0.47 11.86 -37.27
N TYR A 336 1.47 12.23 -38.06
CA TYR A 336 1.69 13.61 -38.46
C TYR A 336 1.63 13.77 -39.98
N GLU A 337 1.02 14.86 -40.45
CA GLU A 337 1.07 15.27 -41.85
C GLU A 337 1.74 16.64 -41.93
N SER A 338 2.77 16.76 -42.77
CA SER A 338 3.53 18.01 -42.91
C SER A 338 2.64 19.16 -43.40
N ILE A 339 2.84 20.35 -42.83
CA ILE A 339 2.14 21.57 -43.27
C ILE A 339 2.37 21.88 -44.75
N GLN A 340 3.44 21.33 -45.34
CA GLN A 340 3.78 21.52 -46.75
C GLN A 340 2.76 20.93 -47.71
N THR A 341 1.96 19.94 -47.29
CA THR A 341 0.89 19.37 -48.11
C THR A 341 -0.29 20.33 -48.27
N LEU A 342 -0.45 21.26 -47.32
CA LEU A 342 -1.52 22.26 -47.29
C LEU A 342 -1.28 23.43 -48.27
N PHE A 343 -0.02 23.64 -48.68
CA PHE A 343 0.32 24.76 -49.55
C PHE A 343 -0.25 24.59 -50.96
N PRO A 344 -0.65 25.70 -51.62
CA PRO A 344 -1.07 25.66 -53.01
C PRO A 344 -0.01 25.05 -53.93
N ARG A 345 -0.44 24.33 -54.97
CA ARG A 345 0.47 23.56 -55.84
C ARG A 345 1.58 24.39 -56.49
N ASN A 346 1.38 25.69 -56.73
CA ASN A 346 2.39 26.59 -57.31
C ASN A 346 3.63 26.80 -56.42
N TYR A 347 3.56 26.51 -55.12
CA TYR A 347 4.73 26.49 -54.23
C TYR A 347 5.62 25.26 -54.46
N HIS A 348 5.11 24.24 -55.17
CA HIS A 348 5.82 22.99 -55.47
C HIS A 348 6.36 22.25 -54.23
N LEU A 349 5.70 22.38 -53.07
CA LEU A 349 6.14 21.77 -51.82
C LEU A 349 5.65 20.33 -51.66
N ALA A 350 4.40 20.04 -52.05
CA ALA A 350 3.82 18.71 -51.94
C ALA A 350 4.60 17.64 -52.76
N PRO A 351 4.64 16.37 -52.29
CA PRO A 351 5.17 15.26 -53.08
C PRO A 351 4.33 15.06 -54.36
N GLY A 352 4.98 14.87 -55.51
CA GLY A 352 4.30 14.81 -56.80
C GLY A 352 5.26 14.61 -57.98
N THR A 353 4.68 14.54 -59.19
CA THR A 353 5.35 14.16 -60.45
C THR A 353 6.69 14.89 -60.61
N PRO A 354 7.79 14.20 -60.98
CA PRO A 354 9.11 14.80 -61.08
C PRO A 354 9.13 15.90 -62.13
N ILE A 355 9.05 17.15 -61.68
CA ILE A 355 9.34 18.33 -62.48
C ILE A 355 10.86 18.48 -62.47
N GLN A 356 11.48 18.56 -63.65
CA GLN A 356 12.89 18.91 -63.75
C GLN A 356 13.05 20.39 -63.42
N TYR A 357 13.54 20.69 -62.21
CA TYR A 357 13.90 22.03 -61.79
C TYR A 357 15.31 22.38 -62.24
N HIS A 358 15.54 23.63 -62.61
CA HIS A 358 16.91 24.14 -62.72
C HIS A 358 17.55 24.26 -61.33
N ALA A 359 18.89 24.26 -61.26
CA ALA A 359 19.62 24.21 -59.99
C ALA A 359 19.21 25.30 -58.98
N GLN A 360 18.95 26.53 -59.46
CA GLN A 360 18.49 27.64 -58.61
C GLN A 360 17.09 27.37 -58.02
N GLN A 361 16.14 26.91 -58.83
CA GLN A 361 14.78 26.60 -58.38
C GLN A 361 14.78 25.43 -57.38
N GLN A 362 15.63 24.43 -57.63
CA GLN A 362 15.83 23.31 -56.71
C GLN A 362 16.40 23.80 -55.36
N ALA A 363 17.36 24.72 -55.37
CA ALA A 363 17.94 25.30 -54.15
C ALA A 363 16.94 26.17 -53.38
N GLN A 364 16.16 27.02 -54.05
CA GLN A 364 15.12 27.85 -53.44
C GLN A 364 14.01 27.00 -52.82
N ARG A 365 13.57 25.96 -53.54
CA ARG A 365 12.63 24.97 -53.02
C ARG A 365 13.18 24.28 -51.78
N HIS A 366 14.44 23.86 -51.81
CA HIS A 366 15.09 23.25 -50.65
C HIS A 366 15.14 24.21 -49.46
N GLN A 367 15.48 25.48 -49.66
CA GLN A 367 15.50 26.50 -48.61
C GLN A 367 14.13 26.71 -47.95
N LEU A 368 13.07 26.86 -48.75
CA LEU A 368 11.72 27.05 -48.23
C LEU A 368 11.24 25.81 -47.45
N ARG A 369 11.49 24.61 -47.97
CA ARG A 369 11.18 23.36 -47.25
C ARG A 369 11.94 23.26 -45.92
N SER A 370 13.23 23.61 -45.89
CA SER A 370 14.02 23.65 -44.65
C SER A 370 13.54 24.70 -43.66
N TYR A 371 13.00 25.83 -44.14
CA TYR A 371 12.39 26.84 -43.26
C TYR A 371 11.09 26.31 -42.64
N LEU A 372 10.23 25.66 -43.43
CA LEU A 372 8.97 25.09 -42.95
C LEU A 372 9.16 23.90 -41.99
N LEU A 373 10.29 23.18 -42.12
CA LEU A 373 10.66 22.09 -41.22
C LEU A 373 10.67 22.52 -39.73
N LEU A 374 10.94 23.78 -39.42
CA LEU A 374 10.89 24.28 -38.04
C LEU A 374 9.49 24.18 -37.44
N PHE A 375 8.45 24.46 -38.24
CA PHE A 375 7.06 24.31 -37.83
C PHE A 375 6.67 22.84 -37.81
N ASP A 376 7.05 22.09 -38.85
CA ASP A 376 6.77 20.65 -38.94
C ASP A 376 7.30 19.90 -37.72
N GLN A 377 8.55 20.18 -37.32
CA GLN A 377 9.19 19.53 -36.19
C GLN A 377 8.48 19.81 -34.85
N LEU A 378 8.05 21.04 -34.61
CA LEU A 378 7.34 21.40 -33.38
C LEU A 378 5.97 20.71 -33.30
N MET A 379 5.25 20.67 -34.42
CA MET A 379 3.94 20.03 -34.50
C MET A 379 4.04 18.50 -34.38
N ALA A 380 5.05 17.89 -35.01
CA ALA A 380 5.27 16.45 -34.91
C ALA A 380 5.69 16.02 -33.49
N ASN A 381 6.56 16.79 -32.82
CA ASN A 381 6.89 16.55 -31.40
C ASN A 381 5.64 16.62 -30.52
N PHE A 382 4.74 17.56 -30.81
CA PHE A 382 3.48 17.70 -30.06
C PHE A 382 2.54 16.50 -30.25
N CYS A 383 2.47 15.93 -31.46
CA CYS A 383 1.73 14.68 -31.70
C CYS A 383 2.25 13.53 -30.83
N ASP A 384 3.58 13.36 -30.76
CA ASP A 384 4.20 12.36 -29.89
C ASP A 384 3.98 12.66 -28.40
N ASP A 385 3.98 13.93 -27.98
CA ASP A 385 3.68 14.32 -26.60
C ASP A 385 2.24 14.01 -26.19
N ILE A 386 1.26 14.21 -27.09
CA ILE A 386 -0.13 13.80 -26.87
C ILE A 386 -0.21 12.27 -26.77
N ALA A 387 0.40 11.55 -27.72
CA ALA A 387 0.43 10.09 -27.69
C ALA A 387 1.09 9.54 -26.41
N GLY A 388 2.08 10.26 -25.89
CA GLY A 388 2.79 9.96 -24.67
C GLY A 388 2.04 10.25 -23.37
N LEU A 389 0.83 10.85 -23.41
CA LEU A 389 0.06 11.17 -22.19
C LEU A 389 -0.24 9.94 -21.34
N ASN A 390 -0.56 8.79 -21.97
CA ASN A 390 -0.74 7.52 -21.28
C ASN A 390 0.51 7.16 -20.44
N ALA A 391 1.68 7.11 -21.08
CA ALA A 391 2.95 6.83 -20.40
C ALA A 391 3.29 7.90 -19.34
N LEU A 392 3.00 9.18 -19.60
CA LEU A 392 3.26 10.29 -18.69
C LEU A 392 2.43 10.17 -17.40
N PHE A 393 1.14 9.84 -17.50
CA PHE A 393 0.25 9.65 -16.35
C PHE A 393 0.32 8.24 -15.74
N SER A 394 0.95 7.28 -16.41
CA SER A 394 1.24 5.98 -15.81
C SER A 394 2.22 6.09 -14.64
N LEU A 395 2.26 5.07 -13.80
CA LEU A 395 3.26 4.88 -12.75
C LEU A 395 4.59 4.35 -13.28
N SER A 396 4.73 4.12 -14.60
CA SER A 396 6.01 3.67 -15.17
C SER A 396 7.09 4.72 -14.97
N LEU A 397 8.27 4.25 -14.56
CA LEU A 397 9.49 5.06 -14.46
C LEU A 397 10.43 4.86 -15.66
N THR A 398 10.02 4.04 -16.63
CA THR A 398 10.77 3.75 -17.84
C THR A 398 9.90 3.93 -19.08
N PRO A 399 10.37 4.64 -20.12
CA PRO A 399 11.63 5.41 -20.17
C PRO A 399 11.65 6.64 -19.26
N GLU A 400 12.84 7.13 -18.90
CA GLU A 400 13.03 8.34 -18.07
C GLU A 400 12.87 9.64 -18.88
N VAL A 401 11.74 9.79 -19.57
CA VAL A 401 11.43 10.94 -20.44
C VAL A 401 9.98 11.39 -20.25
N THR A 402 9.72 12.69 -20.33
CA THR A 402 8.35 13.24 -20.30
C THR A 402 7.98 14.03 -21.55
N TYR A 403 8.97 14.52 -22.29
CA TYR A 403 8.81 15.08 -23.62
C TYR A 403 9.39 14.12 -24.65
N HIS A 404 8.85 14.18 -25.87
CA HIS A 404 9.24 13.34 -26.99
C HIS A 404 9.92 14.16 -28.09
N ALA A 405 10.79 13.50 -28.84
CA ALA A 405 11.44 14.05 -30.01
C ALA A 405 11.06 13.20 -31.21
N HIS A 406 10.11 13.69 -32.00
CA HIS A 406 9.63 13.01 -33.18
C HIS A 406 10.69 13.10 -34.28
N ARG A 407 11.06 11.97 -34.89
CA ARG A 407 11.87 11.98 -36.10
C ARG A 407 10.95 11.84 -37.30
N LEU A 408 10.81 12.94 -38.05
CA LEU A 408 10.01 12.94 -39.28
C LEU A 408 10.54 11.88 -40.26
N GLN A 409 9.61 11.10 -40.80
CA GLN A 409 9.87 10.06 -41.79
C GLN A 409 9.64 10.55 -43.23
N ASP A 410 10.04 9.76 -44.22
CA ASP A 410 9.97 10.15 -45.63
C ASP A 410 8.52 10.25 -46.15
N ASP A 411 7.61 9.48 -45.58
CA ASP A 411 6.17 9.53 -45.89
C ASP A 411 5.47 10.74 -45.27
N GLU A 412 5.96 11.26 -44.14
CA GLU A 412 5.45 12.47 -43.49
C GLU A 412 6.07 13.74 -44.09
N PHE A 413 7.37 13.69 -44.40
CA PHE A 413 8.13 14.74 -45.06
C PHE A 413 9.02 14.13 -46.15
N TYR A 414 8.58 14.27 -47.40
CA TYR A 414 9.29 13.71 -48.55
C TYR A 414 10.75 14.18 -48.68
N ASN A 415 11.71 13.25 -48.83
CA ASN A 415 13.16 13.46 -48.83
C ASN A 415 13.71 14.16 -47.57
N ILE A 416 13.14 13.92 -46.39
CA ILE A 416 13.57 14.56 -45.13
C ILE A 416 15.08 14.41 -44.85
N GLU A 417 15.71 13.31 -45.26
CA GLU A 417 17.14 13.07 -45.06
C GLU A 417 18.06 14.13 -45.68
N LYS A 418 17.58 14.87 -46.69
CA LYS A 418 18.34 15.98 -47.28
C LYS A 418 18.29 17.26 -46.44
N HIS A 419 17.31 17.37 -45.56
CA HIS A 419 17.06 18.53 -44.72
C HIS A 419 17.59 18.33 -43.29
N TYR A 420 17.67 17.07 -42.85
CA TYR A 420 18.27 16.72 -41.57
C TYR A 420 19.80 16.64 -41.62
N PRO A 421 20.49 16.93 -40.49
CA PRO A 421 21.89 16.56 -40.34
C PRO A 421 22.03 15.03 -40.29
N ARG A 422 23.22 14.52 -40.59
CA ARG A 422 23.50 13.06 -40.66
C ARG A 422 23.11 12.27 -39.41
N ASP A 423 23.09 12.91 -38.23
CA ASP A 423 22.78 12.30 -36.94
C ASP A 423 21.63 13.04 -36.23
N ALA A 424 20.52 13.23 -36.95
CA ALA A 424 19.36 13.99 -36.48
C ALA A 424 18.77 13.43 -35.17
N ASN A 425 18.68 12.10 -35.04
CA ASN A 425 18.10 11.46 -33.85
C ASN A 425 18.87 11.82 -32.58
N ALA A 426 20.19 11.62 -32.59
CA ALA A 426 21.01 11.95 -31.42
C ALA A 426 21.03 13.46 -31.14
N GLY A 427 20.94 14.28 -32.20
CA GLY A 427 20.80 15.73 -32.07
C GLY A 427 19.50 16.15 -31.37
N LEU A 428 18.37 15.61 -31.83
CA LEU A 428 17.05 15.87 -31.25
C LEU A 428 16.95 15.36 -29.82
N GLU A 429 17.42 14.14 -29.54
CA GLU A 429 17.46 13.59 -28.18
C GLU A 429 18.30 14.44 -27.23
N ARG A 430 19.45 14.95 -27.70
CA ARG A 430 20.29 15.84 -26.89
C ARG A 430 19.59 17.16 -26.57
N LEU A 431 18.89 17.75 -27.54
CA LEU A 431 18.12 18.99 -27.33
C LEU A 431 16.95 18.76 -26.37
N ARG A 432 16.21 17.68 -26.56
CA ARG A 432 15.10 17.26 -25.70
C ARG A 432 15.58 17.05 -24.26
N ALA A 433 16.68 16.31 -24.06
CA ALA A 433 17.24 16.03 -22.74
C ALA A 433 17.75 17.29 -22.00
N GLN A 434 18.10 18.36 -22.72
CA GLN A 434 18.46 19.65 -22.10
C GLN A 434 17.25 20.38 -21.52
N LEU A 435 16.04 20.14 -22.05
CA LEU A 435 14.80 20.81 -21.68
C LEU A 435 13.90 19.95 -20.79
N ASP A 436 13.99 18.63 -20.91
CA ASP A 436 13.18 17.67 -20.16
C ASP A 436 13.75 17.39 -18.78
N ASN A 437 13.27 18.12 -17.78
CA ASN A 437 13.48 17.77 -16.38
C ASN A 437 12.52 16.64 -15.97
N TYR A 438 12.82 15.42 -16.44
CA TYR A 438 11.98 14.24 -16.22
C TYR A 438 11.59 14.04 -14.74
N PRO A 439 12.53 14.08 -13.76
CA PRO A 439 12.18 13.84 -12.37
C PRO A 439 11.20 14.88 -11.81
N GLU A 440 11.40 16.16 -12.13
CA GLU A 440 10.52 17.24 -11.66
C GLU A 440 9.10 17.07 -12.21
N ARG A 441 8.96 16.88 -13.53
CA ARG A 441 7.66 16.82 -14.18
C ARG A 441 6.89 15.56 -13.77
N LYS A 442 7.57 14.41 -13.68
CA LYS A 442 6.98 13.17 -13.19
C LYS A 442 6.59 13.29 -11.71
N ASN A 443 7.40 13.96 -10.89
CA ASN A 443 7.10 14.18 -9.47
C ASN A 443 5.83 15.02 -9.26
N ARG A 444 5.60 16.03 -10.10
CA ARG A 444 4.37 16.83 -10.08
C ARG A 444 3.13 16.00 -10.40
N ILE A 445 3.23 15.07 -11.35
CA ILE A 445 2.14 14.16 -11.70
C ILE A 445 1.86 13.21 -10.53
N PHE A 446 2.88 12.63 -9.92
CA PHE A 446 2.69 11.76 -8.76
C PHE A 446 2.08 12.52 -7.57
N ASN A 447 2.45 13.78 -7.34
CA ASN A 447 1.79 14.63 -6.35
C ASN A 447 0.31 14.84 -6.67
N TYR A 448 -0.04 15.04 -7.94
CA TYR A 448 -1.43 15.15 -8.36
C TYR A 448 -2.20 13.84 -8.12
N LEU A 449 -1.63 12.69 -8.49
CA LEU A 449 -2.24 11.37 -8.27
C LEU A 449 -2.46 11.08 -6.78
N LEU A 450 -1.48 11.38 -5.92
CA LEU A 450 -1.63 11.25 -4.47
C LEU A 450 -2.73 12.16 -3.92
N ALA A 451 -2.83 13.39 -4.44
CA ALA A 451 -3.84 14.36 -4.01
C ALA A 451 -5.27 13.89 -4.33
N LEU A 452 -5.49 13.06 -5.36
CA LEU A 452 -6.79 12.43 -5.62
C LEU A 452 -7.29 11.61 -4.43
N TYR A 453 -6.37 11.08 -3.63
CA TYR A 453 -6.63 10.26 -2.44
C TYR A 453 -6.50 11.05 -1.14
N SER A 454 -6.38 12.39 -1.21
CA SER A 454 -6.06 13.25 -0.06
C SER A 454 -4.76 12.87 0.65
N GLU A 455 -3.82 12.26 -0.08
CA GLU A 455 -2.53 11.84 0.46
C GLU A 455 -1.42 12.81 0.06
N ARG A 456 -0.39 12.87 0.91
CA ARG A 456 0.83 13.65 0.65
C ARG A 456 2.06 12.86 1.06
N TYR A 457 3.00 12.72 0.14
CA TYR A 457 4.27 12.06 0.42
C TYR A 457 5.30 13.06 1.01
N PRO A 458 6.10 12.67 2.02
CA PRO A 458 7.03 13.55 2.71
C PRO A 458 8.37 13.69 1.96
N ASP A 459 8.37 14.27 0.74
CA ASP A 459 9.60 14.48 -0.06
C ASP A 459 10.70 15.21 0.73
N TRP A 460 10.28 16.13 1.62
CA TRP A 460 11.18 16.96 2.41
C TRP A 460 12.07 16.11 3.33
N LEU A 461 11.54 15.02 3.90
CA LEU A 461 12.28 14.14 4.80
C LEU A 461 13.45 13.50 4.04
N HIS A 462 13.16 12.99 2.85
CA HIS A 462 14.15 12.36 1.98
C HIS A 462 15.17 13.36 1.44
N ARG A 463 14.76 14.59 1.07
CA ARG A 463 15.69 15.63 0.62
C ARG A 463 16.61 16.15 1.71
N GLN A 464 16.09 16.30 2.92
CA GLN A 464 16.86 16.83 4.04
C GLN A 464 17.81 15.79 4.64
N PHE A 465 17.42 14.51 4.65
CA PHE A 465 18.17 13.43 5.30
C PHE A 465 18.53 12.32 4.30
N ASN A 466 19.24 12.70 3.23
CA ASN A 466 19.77 11.76 2.24
C ASN A 466 21.29 11.64 2.33
N PRO A 467 21.80 10.62 3.03
CA PRO A 467 23.23 10.30 3.04
C PRO A 467 23.66 9.39 1.88
N TYR A 468 22.73 8.83 1.10
CA TYR A 468 22.99 7.69 0.20
C TYR A 468 23.16 8.05 -1.28
N PHE A 469 22.54 9.14 -1.72
CA PHE A 469 22.41 9.48 -3.14
C PHE A 469 22.95 10.87 -3.46
N SER A 470 23.41 11.06 -4.69
CA SER A 470 23.59 12.41 -5.24
C SER A 470 22.23 13.11 -5.37
N THR A 471 22.20 14.43 -5.47
CA THR A 471 20.96 15.20 -5.66
C THR A 471 20.16 14.72 -6.88
N GLN A 472 20.82 14.42 -8.00
CA GLN A 472 20.14 13.94 -9.22
C GLN A 472 19.58 12.53 -9.05
N THR A 473 20.34 11.63 -8.41
CA THR A 473 19.88 10.26 -8.15
C THR A 473 18.73 10.25 -7.13
N LEU A 474 18.79 11.10 -6.12
CA LEU A 474 17.75 11.22 -5.10
C LEU A 474 16.38 11.54 -5.71
N GLU A 475 16.30 12.50 -6.63
CA GLU A 475 15.01 12.85 -7.24
C GLU A 475 14.38 11.66 -7.98
N LYS A 476 15.21 10.78 -8.58
CA LYS A 476 14.72 9.52 -9.18
C LYS A 476 14.30 8.49 -8.14
N GLU A 477 15.01 8.40 -7.01
CA GLU A 477 14.62 7.51 -5.90
C GLU A 477 13.30 7.97 -5.26
N ILE A 478 13.07 9.28 -5.09
CA ILE A 478 11.78 9.81 -4.59
C ILE A 478 10.62 9.38 -5.49
N LEU A 479 10.81 9.35 -6.82
CA LEU A 479 9.78 8.81 -7.72
C LEU A 479 9.49 7.33 -7.46
N LYS A 480 10.51 6.50 -7.21
CA LYS A 480 10.32 5.08 -6.85
C LYS A 480 9.55 4.94 -5.54
N TYR A 481 9.84 5.82 -4.57
CA TYR A 481 9.18 5.80 -3.27
C TYR A 481 7.69 6.13 -3.39
N LYS A 482 7.38 7.17 -4.16
CA LYS A 482 6.00 7.53 -4.49
C LYS A 482 5.31 6.48 -5.33
N GLN A 483 5.98 5.91 -6.32
CA GLN A 483 5.44 4.84 -7.16
C GLN A 483 4.96 3.68 -6.29
N ALA A 484 5.80 3.21 -5.35
CA ALA A 484 5.41 2.13 -4.46
C ALA A 484 4.30 2.53 -3.49
N PHE A 485 4.29 3.76 -2.99
CA PHE A 485 3.19 4.26 -2.16
C PHE A 485 1.86 4.27 -2.93
N ILE A 486 1.84 4.77 -4.18
CA ILE A 486 0.64 4.83 -5.03
C ILE A 486 0.21 3.42 -5.46
N LEU A 487 1.14 2.52 -5.78
CA LEU A 487 0.83 1.12 -6.09
C LEU A 487 0.13 0.39 -4.93
N ASN A 488 0.32 0.86 -3.71
CA ASN A 488 -0.30 0.32 -2.49
C ASN A 488 -1.38 1.25 -1.91
N ILE A 489 -1.88 2.23 -2.68
CA ILE A 489 -2.73 3.32 -2.17
C ILE A 489 -3.97 2.86 -1.41
N VAL A 490 -4.55 1.72 -1.80
CA VAL A 490 -5.69 1.10 -1.09
C VAL A 490 -5.28 0.81 0.35
N THR A 491 -4.25 -0.03 0.55
CA THR A 491 -3.73 -0.35 1.89
C THR A 491 -3.25 0.90 2.64
N MET A 492 -2.64 1.86 1.95
CA MET A 492 -2.17 3.11 2.57
C MET A 492 -3.31 3.96 3.10
N THR A 493 -4.52 3.87 2.53
CA THR A 493 -5.66 4.72 2.88
C THR A 493 -6.64 3.98 3.79
N ASN A 494 -7.43 3.04 3.26
CA ASN A 494 -8.43 2.34 4.06
C ASN A 494 -7.84 1.30 5.01
N GLY A 495 -6.64 0.77 4.71
CA GLY A 495 -5.92 -0.19 5.53
C GLY A 495 -4.97 0.39 6.57
N ARG A 496 -4.89 1.72 6.70
CA ARG A 496 -3.84 2.40 7.50
C ARG A 496 -3.85 2.10 9.00
N GLY A 497 -4.98 1.65 9.54
CA GLY A 497 -5.13 1.29 10.96
C GLY A 497 -5.03 -0.20 11.24
N ILE A 498 -4.82 -1.04 10.22
CA ILE A 498 -4.80 -2.51 10.37
C ILE A 498 -3.45 -2.94 10.94
N GLY A 499 -3.50 -3.73 12.02
CA GLY A 499 -2.35 -4.36 12.62
C GLY A 499 -1.96 -5.67 11.93
N ASP A 500 -0.99 -6.38 12.50
CA ASP A 500 -0.49 -7.60 11.87
C ASP A 500 -1.46 -8.77 12.02
N ASN A 501 -1.56 -9.60 10.97
CA ASN A 501 -2.24 -10.88 11.05
C ASN A 501 -1.36 -11.89 11.79
N LEU A 502 -1.71 -12.14 13.06
CA LEU A 502 -0.92 -12.96 13.97
C LEU A 502 -0.90 -14.45 13.62
N LEU A 503 -1.75 -14.91 12.70
CA LEU A 503 -1.69 -16.27 12.17
C LEU A 503 -0.53 -16.44 11.17
N GLN A 504 -0.02 -15.36 10.62
CA GLN A 504 1.08 -15.35 9.65
C GLN A 504 2.29 -14.62 10.27
N PRO A 505 3.36 -15.36 10.65
CA PRO A 505 4.50 -14.77 11.35
C PRO A 505 5.18 -13.60 10.61
N GLU A 506 5.18 -13.64 9.28
CA GLU A 506 5.85 -12.64 8.42
C GLU A 506 4.89 -11.55 7.89
N HIS A 507 3.61 -11.61 8.23
CA HIS A 507 2.64 -10.62 7.75
C HIS A 507 2.86 -9.26 8.40
N GLN A 508 2.91 -8.22 7.58
CA GLN A 508 2.92 -6.82 8.00
C GLN A 508 1.54 -6.20 7.71
N GLY A 509 0.92 -5.61 8.71
CA GLY A 509 -0.34 -4.88 8.60
C GLY A 509 -0.19 -3.55 7.87
N GLY A 510 -1.31 -2.97 7.45
CA GLY A 510 -1.33 -1.72 6.69
C GLY A 510 -0.73 -0.54 7.47
N TYR A 511 -0.83 -0.54 8.80
CA TYR A 511 -0.17 0.45 9.65
C TYR A 511 1.36 0.41 9.53
N CYS A 512 1.97 -0.77 9.67
CA CYS A 512 3.42 -0.96 9.53
C CYS A 512 3.90 -0.63 8.11
N GLN A 513 3.19 -1.16 7.10
CA GLN A 513 3.54 -0.94 5.69
C GLN A 513 3.49 0.55 5.31
N ARG A 514 2.49 1.29 5.80
CA ARG A 514 2.36 2.72 5.55
C ARG A 514 3.55 3.50 6.09
N LEU A 515 3.90 3.28 7.34
CA LEU A 515 5.04 3.96 7.96
C LEU A 515 6.35 3.61 7.25
N ALA A 516 6.56 2.33 6.93
CA ALA A 516 7.73 1.89 6.18
C ALA A 516 7.86 2.63 4.82
N LEU A 517 6.78 2.68 4.03
CA LEU A 517 6.80 3.34 2.72
C LEU A 517 6.99 4.87 2.80
N LEU A 518 6.42 5.54 3.82
CA LEU A 518 6.66 6.97 4.06
C LEU A 518 8.14 7.27 4.37
N LEU A 519 8.81 6.36 5.07
CA LEU A 519 10.24 6.42 5.40
C LEU A 519 11.16 5.94 4.25
N GLY A 520 10.58 5.52 3.12
CA GLY A 520 11.32 5.00 1.96
C GLY A 520 11.94 3.63 2.21
N LEU A 521 11.38 2.87 3.16
CA LEU A 521 11.77 1.50 3.48
C LEU A 521 10.96 0.56 2.61
N PHE A 522 11.66 -0.30 1.87
CA PHE A 522 11.02 -1.28 1.01
C PHE A 522 11.23 -2.66 1.59
N PRO A 523 10.19 -3.52 1.60
CA PRO A 523 10.42 -4.93 1.80
C PRO A 523 11.31 -5.42 0.65
N SER A 524 12.57 -5.73 0.97
CA SER A 524 13.43 -6.52 0.10
C SER A 524 12.69 -7.77 -0.37
N VAL A 525 12.98 -8.27 -1.57
CA VAL A 525 12.44 -9.57 -2.05
C VAL A 525 12.85 -10.72 -1.10
N ASP A 526 13.90 -10.50 -0.30
CA ASP A 526 14.37 -11.35 0.78
C ASP A 526 13.96 -10.89 2.20
N ALA A 527 13.10 -9.86 2.36
CA ALA A 527 12.72 -9.27 3.65
C ALA A 527 12.06 -10.22 4.66
N ALA A 528 11.70 -11.44 4.24
CA ALA A 528 11.34 -12.54 5.15
C ALA A 528 12.49 -12.98 6.09
N LYS A 529 13.62 -12.25 6.15
CA LYS A 529 14.90 -12.74 6.68
C LYS A 529 15.59 -11.83 7.72
N GLY A 530 15.18 -10.57 7.90
CA GLY A 530 15.68 -9.63 8.95
C GLY A 530 17.15 -9.22 8.86
N ASN A 531 17.56 -8.20 9.64
CA ASN A 531 18.89 -7.58 9.61
C ASN A 531 20.02 -8.52 10.06
N VAL A 532 19.75 -9.46 10.98
CA VAL A 532 20.70 -10.51 11.37
C VAL A 532 21.28 -11.22 10.15
N ARG A 533 20.46 -11.44 9.10
CA ARG A 533 20.91 -12.12 7.89
C ARG A 533 21.66 -11.22 6.93
N THR A 534 21.46 -9.90 6.95
CA THR A 534 22.23 -8.93 6.13
C THR A 534 23.72 -9.03 6.44
N PHE A 535 24.11 -8.97 7.71
CA PHE A 535 25.53 -9.08 8.11
C PHE A 535 26.00 -10.54 8.14
N ALA A 536 25.15 -11.50 8.56
CA ALA A 536 25.52 -12.91 8.56
C ALA A 536 25.80 -13.47 7.15
N ARG A 537 25.14 -12.93 6.11
CA ARG A 537 25.43 -13.26 4.69
C ARG A 537 26.91 -13.04 4.35
N TYR A 538 27.49 -11.97 4.86
CA TYR A 538 28.91 -11.63 4.69
C TYR A 538 29.80 -12.15 5.82
N SER A 539 29.23 -12.92 6.77
CA SER A 539 29.90 -13.38 7.99
C SER A 539 30.49 -12.23 8.83
N LEU A 540 29.90 -11.04 8.79
CA LEU A 540 30.41 -9.86 9.50
C LEU A 540 29.77 -9.73 10.88
N ASN A 541 30.58 -9.31 11.85
CA ASN A 541 30.12 -8.85 13.15
C ASN A 541 30.26 -7.32 13.21
N LEU A 542 29.14 -6.62 13.36
CA LEU A 542 29.13 -5.18 13.60
C LEU A 542 29.47 -4.93 15.08
N VAL A 543 30.41 -4.03 15.32
CA VAL A 543 31.00 -3.78 16.64
C VAL A 543 31.08 -2.28 16.90
N SER A 544 30.75 -1.87 18.13
CA SER A 544 30.86 -0.48 18.55
C SER A 544 32.28 0.05 18.36
N ASP A 545 32.41 1.34 18.09
CA ASP A 545 33.71 1.96 17.93
C ASP A 545 34.61 1.75 19.16
N GLN A 546 34.04 1.89 20.37
CA GLN A 546 34.77 1.71 21.61
C GLN A 546 35.36 0.29 21.70
N ASP A 547 34.53 -0.74 21.50
CA ASP A 547 34.96 -2.14 21.55
C ASP A 547 35.98 -2.45 20.45
N TYR A 548 35.77 -1.90 19.25
CA TYR A 548 36.70 -2.06 18.14
C TYR A 548 38.08 -1.51 18.49
N PHE A 549 38.18 -0.29 19.01
CA PHE A 549 39.48 0.31 19.38
C PHE A 549 40.14 -0.34 20.59
N HIS A 550 39.36 -0.94 21.48
CA HIS A 550 39.91 -1.71 22.59
C HIS A 550 40.42 -3.10 22.16
N SER A 551 39.94 -3.63 21.03
CA SER A 551 40.41 -4.90 20.46
C SER A 551 41.84 -4.83 19.90
N ASP A 552 42.52 -5.97 19.87
CA ASP A 552 43.85 -6.09 19.24
C ASP A 552 43.81 -5.71 17.74
N THR A 553 42.70 -5.99 17.08
CA THR A 553 42.47 -5.66 15.67
C THR A 553 42.40 -4.16 15.45
N GLY A 554 41.61 -3.43 16.25
CA GLY A 554 41.50 -1.97 16.14
C GLY A 554 42.79 -1.26 16.51
N ARG A 555 43.51 -1.74 17.53
CA ARG A 555 44.86 -1.24 17.86
C ARG A 555 45.84 -1.44 16.71
N LYS A 556 45.76 -2.56 15.99
CA LYS A 556 46.55 -2.84 14.78
C LYS A 556 46.03 -2.14 13.53
N ALA A 557 44.84 -1.54 13.54
CA ALA A 557 44.33 -0.74 12.42
C ALA A 557 44.69 0.75 12.56
N LEU A 558 44.98 1.20 13.79
CA LEU A 558 45.51 2.53 14.12
C LEU A 558 47.01 2.62 13.78
N TRP A 559 47.35 3.13 12.59
CA TRP A 559 48.78 3.24 12.18
C TRP A 559 49.22 4.62 11.67
N LEU A 560 48.40 5.65 11.78
CA LEU A 560 48.78 7.02 11.41
C LEU A 560 48.91 7.92 12.65
N THR A 561 50.03 7.79 13.36
CA THR A 561 50.33 8.56 14.57
C THR A 561 51.24 9.78 14.33
N THR A 562 51.97 9.84 13.21
CA THR A 562 52.93 10.92 12.95
C THR A 562 52.33 12.07 12.14
N LEU A 563 52.50 13.31 12.61
CA LEU A 563 52.01 14.54 11.96
C LEU A 563 52.51 14.66 10.51
N GLU A 564 53.75 14.26 10.23
CA GLU A 564 54.36 14.28 8.89
C GLU A 564 53.59 13.42 7.87
N ALA A 565 53.22 12.21 8.25
CA ALA A 565 52.44 11.33 7.38
C ALA A 565 51.02 11.86 7.12
N GLN A 566 50.42 12.56 8.09
CA GLN A 566 49.11 13.19 7.92
C GLN A 566 49.16 14.36 6.93
N THR A 567 50.25 15.13 6.89
CA THR A 567 50.41 16.23 5.92
C THR A 567 50.59 15.74 4.47
N SER A 568 50.94 14.47 4.27
CA SER A 568 51.15 13.85 2.95
C SER A 568 49.92 13.13 2.40
N LEU A 569 48.79 13.16 3.12
CA LEU A 569 47.54 12.51 2.72
C LEU A 569 46.86 13.28 1.58
N GLN A 570 46.55 12.58 0.49
CA GLN A 570 45.87 13.14 -0.67
C GLN A 570 44.38 12.75 -0.70
N PRO A 571 43.47 13.66 -1.11
CA PRO A 571 42.06 13.33 -1.33
C PRO A 571 41.90 12.30 -2.45
N ILE A 572 40.78 11.59 -2.42
CA ILE A 572 40.40 10.62 -3.45
C ILE A 572 39.42 11.29 -4.41
N GLU A 573 39.47 10.89 -5.68
CA GLU A 573 38.51 11.29 -6.70
C GLU A 573 37.07 10.93 -6.28
N GLU A 574 36.10 11.73 -6.71
CA GLU A 574 34.70 11.47 -6.43
C GLU A 574 34.26 10.11 -7.00
N ASN A 575 33.36 9.44 -6.29
CA ASN A 575 32.88 8.14 -6.69
C ASN A 575 31.92 8.27 -7.87
N ALA A 576 32.38 7.86 -9.05
CA ALA A 576 31.60 7.86 -10.27
C ALA A 576 30.71 6.61 -10.45
N LEU A 577 30.83 5.61 -9.56
CA LEU A 577 30.04 4.37 -9.66
C LEU A 577 28.58 4.63 -9.27
N THR A 578 27.66 4.22 -10.14
CA THR A 578 26.22 4.29 -9.90
C THR A 578 25.63 2.95 -9.42
N GLY A 579 26.23 1.83 -9.81
CA GLY A 579 25.82 0.48 -9.41
C GLY A 579 26.29 0.07 -8.02
N TYR A 580 25.74 -1.03 -7.52
CA TYR A 580 26.27 -1.76 -6.36
C TYR A 580 27.21 -2.87 -6.84
N PRO A 581 28.26 -3.20 -6.07
CA PRO A 581 29.17 -4.30 -6.43
C PRO A 581 28.44 -5.64 -6.41
N LYS A 582 28.87 -6.58 -7.27
CA LYS A 582 28.33 -7.93 -7.26
C LYS A 582 28.80 -8.67 -6.01
N GLU A 583 28.04 -9.68 -5.59
CA GLU A 583 28.38 -10.48 -4.42
C GLU A 583 29.74 -11.18 -4.53
N SER A 584 30.10 -11.66 -5.74
CA SER A 584 31.44 -12.20 -6.00
C SER A 584 32.55 -11.17 -5.74
N ASP A 585 32.35 -9.93 -6.20
CA ASP A 585 33.35 -8.86 -6.06
C ASP A 585 33.52 -8.45 -4.59
N ILE A 586 32.43 -8.47 -3.82
CA ILE A 586 32.46 -8.23 -2.37
C ILE A 586 33.33 -9.29 -1.68
N HIS A 587 33.11 -10.56 -1.97
CA HIS A 587 33.88 -11.65 -1.35
C HIS A 587 35.33 -11.70 -1.79
N ASP A 588 35.60 -11.54 -3.08
CA ASP A 588 36.94 -11.71 -3.65
C ASP A 588 37.84 -10.49 -3.40
N THR A 589 37.24 -9.29 -3.31
CA THR A 589 38.00 -8.02 -3.25
C THR A 589 37.83 -7.27 -1.93
N LEU A 590 36.58 -7.01 -1.50
CA LEU A 590 36.34 -6.16 -0.33
C LEU A 590 36.65 -6.90 0.97
N LEU A 591 36.09 -8.10 1.15
CA LEU A 591 36.25 -8.88 2.38
C LEU A 591 37.66 -9.47 2.55
N THR A 592 38.49 -9.45 1.51
CA THR A 592 39.91 -9.83 1.59
C THR A 592 40.81 -8.68 2.08
N ALA A 593 40.28 -7.45 2.13
CA ALA A 593 41.03 -6.29 2.61
C ALA A 593 41.47 -6.46 4.08
N PRO A 594 42.65 -5.93 4.47
CA PRO A 594 43.18 -6.05 5.82
C PRO A 594 42.20 -5.73 6.95
N LEU A 595 41.36 -4.72 6.75
CA LEU A 595 40.34 -4.29 7.72
C LEU A 595 39.32 -5.39 8.08
N PHE A 596 38.95 -6.22 7.10
CA PHE A 596 37.88 -7.23 7.24
C PHE A 596 38.39 -8.64 7.54
N ARG A 597 39.72 -8.84 7.70
CA ARG A 597 40.31 -10.18 7.95
C ARG A 597 39.71 -10.88 9.17
N GLU A 598 39.44 -10.12 10.23
CA GLU A 598 38.83 -10.62 11.47
C GLU A 598 37.30 -10.63 11.42
N LYS A 599 36.72 -10.33 10.24
CA LYS A 599 35.28 -10.27 9.99
C LYS A 599 34.52 -9.28 10.88
N ILE A 600 35.19 -8.21 11.27
CA ILE A 600 34.61 -7.14 12.10
C ILE A 600 34.35 -5.92 11.21
N LEU A 601 33.17 -5.33 11.37
CA LEU A 601 32.81 -4.04 10.79
C LEU A 601 32.60 -3.03 11.94
N PRO A 602 33.35 -1.93 12.02
CA PRO A 602 33.07 -0.87 13.01
C PRO A 602 31.82 -0.05 12.64
N ASP A 603 31.03 0.34 13.64
CA ASP A 603 29.86 1.20 13.47
C ASP A 603 30.17 2.49 12.69
N ALA A 604 31.27 3.18 13.02
CA ALA A 604 31.63 4.39 12.30
C ALA A 604 32.00 4.17 10.84
N LEU A 605 32.53 2.99 10.47
CA LEU A 605 32.75 2.70 9.06
C LEU A 605 31.42 2.47 8.35
N LEU A 606 30.47 1.77 8.97
CA LEU A 606 29.13 1.62 8.41
C LEU A 606 28.44 2.98 8.23
N GLN A 607 28.49 3.84 9.24
CA GLN A 607 27.79 5.13 9.24
C GLN A 607 28.46 6.19 8.33
N PHE A 608 29.78 6.33 8.43
CA PHE A 608 30.51 7.42 7.79
C PHE A 608 31.37 6.98 6.61
N GLY A 609 31.59 5.68 6.41
CA GLY A 609 32.36 5.13 5.30
C GLY A 609 31.69 5.28 3.93
N ILE A 610 30.47 5.80 3.88
CA ILE A 610 29.79 6.19 2.65
C ILE A 610 30.27 7.56 2.12
N ASP A 611 30.90 8.39 2.96
CA ASP A 611 31.37 9.73 2.59
C ASP A 611 32.79 9.69 2.01
N ASN A 612 32.90 10.03 0.73
CA ASN A 612 34.18 10.06 0.02
C ASN A 612 35.18 11.05 0.63
N HIS A 613 34.71 12.14 1.25
CA HIS A 613 35.57 13.16 1.84
C HIS A 613 36.33 12.66 3.07
N ARG A 614 35.98 11.49 3.62
CA ARG A 614 36.66 10.89 4.77
C ARG A 614 37.81 9.96 4.38
N TYR A 615 38.01 9.68 3.10
CA TYR A 615 39.07 8.81 2.63
C TYR A 615 40.28 9.58 2.12
N ARG A 616 41.49 9.08 2.39
CA ARG A 616 42.75 9.64 1.88
C ARG A 616 43.70 8.54 1.41
N LEU A 617 44.51 8.90 0.43
CA LEU A 617 45.61 8.07 -0.06
C LEU A 617 46.95 8.59 0.46
N LEU A 618 47.81 7.67 0.88
CA LEU A 618 49.20 7.95 1.19
C LEU A 618 50.08 7.21 0.16
N SER A 619 50.92 7.97 -0.54
CA SER A 619 51.92 7.44 -1.50
C SER A 619 53.31 7.66 -0.91
N ARG A 620 54.03 6.60 -0.56
CA ARG A 620 55.40 6.72 -0.03
C ARG A 620 56.40 6.74 -1.18
N GLN A 621 57.26 7.75 -1.25
CA GLN A 621 58.21 7.91 -2.37
C GLN A 621 59.27 6.81 -2.51
N ASN A 622 59.47 5.96 -1.48
CA ASN A 622 60.52 4.92 -1.46
C ASN A 622 60.01 3.48 -1.63
N HIS A 623 58.70 3.26 -1.61
CA HIS A 623 58.10 1.94 -1.79
C HIS A 623 56.89 2.11 -2.68
N ASP A 624 56.85 1.38 -3.79
CA ASP A 624 55.82 1.41 -4.85
C ASP A 624 54.45 0.86 -4.35
N VAL A 625 54.05 1.28 -3.15
CA VAL A 625 52.91 0.80 -2.38
C VAL A 625 52.13 2.01 -1.90
N HIS A 626 50.88 2.07 -2.34
CA HIS A 626 49.90 3.04 -1.89
C HIS A 626 49.08 2.47 -0.74
N GLN A 627 48.62 3.34 0.15
CA GLN A 627 47.81 2.96 1.30
C GLN A 627 46.53 3.80 1.36
N LEU A 628 45.40 3.14 1.56
CA LEU A 628 44.09 3.76 1.71
C LEU A 628 43.77 3.91 3.20
N PHE A 629 43.39 5.12 3.58
CA PHE A 629 42.99 5.45 4.94
C PHE A 629 41.60 6.08 4.98
N PHE A 630 40.88 5.84 6.06
CA PHE A 630 39.59 6.43 6.39
C PHE A 630 39.71 7.20 7.72
N HIS A 631 38.93 8.24 7.94
CA HIS A 631 38.91 8.94 9.23
C HIS A 631 37.53 9.11 9.85
N VAL A 632 37.51 9.10 11.17
CA VAL A 632 36.34 9.37 12.00
C VAL A 632 36.75 10.29 13.13
N ASP A 633 35.84 11.15 13.53
CA ASP A 633 36.01 12.07 14.65
C ASP A 633 35.40 11.40 15.89
N ILE A 634 36.24 10.96 16.83
CA ILE A 634 35.84 10.23 18.03
C ILE A 634 36.40 10.99 19.23
N ASP A 635 35.53 11.32 20.20
CA ASP A 635 35.87 12.13 21.38
C ASP A 635 36.52 13.47 21.02
N GLY A 636 36.10 14.09 19.90
CA GLY A 636 36.67 15.35 19.40
C GLY A 636 38.05 15.21 18.74
N HIS A 637 38.57 14.00 18.58
CA HIS A 637 39.85 13.73 17.94
C HIS A 637 39.68 12.97 16.62
N LYS A 638 40.33 13.48 15.57
CA LYS A 638 40.38 12.84 14.26
C LYS A 638 41.28 11.61 14.31
N ARG A 639 40.70 10.42 14.17
CA ARG A 639 41.42 9.14 14.12
C ARG A 639 41.42 8.58 12.71
N TRP A 640 42.56 8.02 12.29
CA TRP A 640 42.74 7.43 10.96
C TRP A 640 42.86 5.91 11.03
N PHE A 641 42.14 5.23 10.16
CA PHE A 641 42.08 3.77 10.01
C PHE A 641 42.75 3.36 8.71
N HIS A 642 43.65 2.39 8.78
CA HIS A 642 44.16 1.74 7.57
C HIS A 642 43.10 0.77 7.01
N ILE A 643 42.75 0.93 5.74
CA ILE A 643 41.78 0.06 5.06
C ILE A 643 42.50 -1.03 4.27
N ALA A 644 43.39 -0.63 3.36
CA ALA A 644 44.07 -1.51 2.42
C ALA A 644 45.38 -0.91 1.89
N SER A 645 46.20 -1.77 1.30
CA SER A 645 47.43 -1.38 0.61
C SER A 645 47.56 -2.14 -0.71
N HIS A 646 48.06 -1.46 -1.74
CA HIS A 646 48.22 -2.03 -3.08
C HIS A 646 49.33 -1.29 -3.85
N SER A 647 49.95 -1.94 -4.83
CA SER A 647 50.97 -1.31 -5.68
C SER A 647 50.38 -0.38 -6.74
N ASP A 648 49.22 -0.73 -7.29
CA ASP A 648 48.45 0.14 -8.19
C ASP A 648 47.51 1.07 -7.40
N LYS A 649 47.68 2.38 -7.60
CA LYS A 649 46.81 3.44 -7.05
C LYS A 649 45.37 3.32 -7.56
N GLN A 650 45.16 3.01 -8.83
CA GLN A 650 43.80 2.98 -9.41
C GLN A 650 42.97 1.82 -8.85
N ALA A 651 43.60 0.66 -8.61
CA ALA A 651 42.96 -0.44 -7.90
C ALA A 651 42.46 -0.06 -6.48
N LEU A 652 43.21 0.76 -5.73
CA LEU A 652 42.73 1.25 -4.42
C LEU A 652 41.57 2.23 -4.52
N ILE A 653 41.58 3.10 -5.53
CA ILE A 653 40.47 4.03 -5.78
C ILE A 653 39.20 3.24 -6.10
N LEU A 654 39.29 2.26 -7.01
CA LEU A 654 38.18 1.38 -7.34
C LEU A 654 37.68 0.60 -6.12
N LEU A 655 38.59 0.05 -5.30
CA LEU A 655 38.24 -0.63 -4.04
C LEU A 655 37.49 0.31 -3.09
N CYS A 656 37.96 1.55 -2.94
CA CYS A 656 37.30 2.57 -2.11
C CYS A 656 35.89 2.88 -2.63
N HIS A 657 35.74 3.07 -3.95
CA HIS A 657 34.45 3.35 -4.57
C HIS A 657 33.48 2.18 -4.43
N GLN A 658 33.95 0.94 -4.61
CA GLN A 658 33.16 -0.28 -4.37
C GLN A 658 32.77 -0.42 -2.89
N LEU A 659 33.70 -0.16 -1.97
CA LEU A 659 33.45 -0.17 -0.52
C LEU A 659 32.33 0.81 -0.16
N GLN A 660 32.40 2.06 -0.64
CA GLN A 660 31.37 3.07 -0.40
C GLN A 660 30.00 2.61 -0.92
N ARG A 661 29.91 2.09 -2.16
CA ARG A 661 28.65 1.59 -2.72
C ARG A 661 28.10 0.41 -1.93
N TRP A 662 28.96 -0.50 -1.49
CA TRP A 662 28.55 -1.63 -0.65
C TRP A 662 28.10 -1.19 0.74
N LEU A 663 28.77 -0.22 1.37
CA LEU A 663 28.32 0.33 2.66
C LEU A 663 26.98 1.04 2.54
N VAL A 664 26.73 1.78 1.45
CA VAL A 664 25.39 2.34 1.16
C VAL A 664 24.35 1.23 1.05
N GLN A 665 24.66 0.14 0.34
CA GLN A 665 23.78 -1.01 0.23
C GLN A 665 23.51 -1.64 1.60
N LEU A 666 24.55 -1.93 2.39
CA LEU A 666 24.42 -2.51 3.74
C LEU A 666 23.56 -1.65 4.66
N ASN A 667 23.74 -0.34 4.64
CA ASN A 667 22.91 0.57 5.43
C ASN A 667 21.44 0.44 5.02
N ARG A 668 21.13 0.53 3.73
CA ARG A 668 19.74 0.44 3.23
C ARG A 668 19.10 -0.92 3.50
N ASP A 669 19.86 -2.00 3.30
CA ASP A 669 19.42 -3.36 3.58
C ASP A 669 19.32 -3.65 5.09
N SER A 670 19.78 -2.72 5.94
CA SER A 670 19.66 -2.78 7.40
C SER A 670 18.59 -1.84 7.96
N GLU A 671 17.92 -1.04 7.13
CA GLU A 671 16.90 -0.09 7.58
C GLU A 671 15.52 -0.73 7.51
N GLU A 672 15.03 -1.17 8.67
CA GLU A 672 13.71 -1.79 8.83
C GLU A 672 12.91 -1.11 9.93
N LEU A 673 11.61 -1.39 9.97
CA LEU A 673 10.68 -0.88 10.97
C LEU A 673 9.82 -2.04 11.46
N TYR A 674 9.77 -2.22 12.78
CA TYR A 674 8.93 -3.21 13.44
C TYR A 674 7.88 -2.52 14.30
N VAL A 675 6.65 -3.00 14.25
CA VAL A 675 5.56 -2.56 15.12
C VAL A 675 5.31 -3.63 16.17
N VAL A 676 5.47 -3.26 17.44
CA VAL A 676 5.16 -4.12 18.58
C VAL A 676 3.99 -3.54 19.36
N GLU A 677 3.00 -4.37 19.61
CA GLU A 677 1.81 -4.01 20.36
C GLU A 677 1.88 -4.71 21.72
N PRO A 678 2.18 -4.01 22.82
CA PRO A 678 2.36 -4.63 24.13
C PRO A 678 1.16 -5.50 24.55
N ILE A 679 -0.07 -5.10 24.18
CA ILE A 679 -1.28 -5.89 24.41
C ILE A 679 -1.21 -7.32 23.86
N LEU A 680 -0.46 -7.57 22.79
CA LEU A 680 -0.30 -8.89 22.20
C LEU A 680 0.70 -9.78 22.96
N LEU A 681 1.52 -9.17 23.83
CA LEU A 681 2.52 -9.83 24.68
C LEU A 681 1.96 -10.24 26.05
N ARG A 682 0.67 -9.97 26.33
CA ARG A 682 0.01 -10.41 27.56
C ARG A 682 0.07 -11.94 27.68
N THR A 683 0.38 -12.41 28.88
CA THR A 683 0.29 -13.83 29.27
C THR A 683 -0.96 -14.08 30.11
N GLU A 684 -1.39 -15.33 30.25
CA GLU A 684 -2.55 -15.67 31.09
C GLU A 684 -2.37 -15.21 32.54
N ALA A 685 -1.13 -15.24 33.06
CA ALA A 685 -0.78 -14.84 34.43
C ALA A 685 -0.76 -13.32 34.67
N THR A 686 -0.54 -12.51 33.65
CA THR A 686 -0.42 -11.03 33.74
C THR A 686 -1.73 -10.29 33.54
N SER A 687 -2.85 -10.99 33.33
CA SER A 687 -4.18 -10.40 33.07
C SER A 687 -4.71 -9.50 34.19
N ALA A 688 -4.04 -9.42 35.35
CA ALA A 688 -4.42 -8.52 36.45
C ALA A 688 -3.87 -7.08 36.31
N SER A 689 -2.88 -6.82 35.44
CA SER A 689 -2.28 -5.48 35.20
C SER A 689 -2.35 -5.08 33.72
N LEU A 690 -3.52 -5.19 33.10
CA LEU A 690 -3.70 -4.93 31.67
C LEU A 690 -3.48 -3.44 31.28
N SER A 691 -3.54 -2.52 32.24
CA SER A 691 -3.28 -1.09 32.02
C SER A 691 -1.88 -0.79 31.48
N ASP A 692 -0.88 -1.62 31.82
CA ASP A 692 0.50 -1.42 31.39
C ASP A 692 0.72 -1.77 29.91
N TYR A 693 -0.21 -2.50 29.31
CA TYR A 693 -0.13 -3.03 27.95
C TYR A 693 -1.05 -2.32 26.96
N ALA A 694 -2.19 -1.82 27.43
CA ALA A 694 -3.23 -1.27 26.58
C ALA A 694 -2.87 0.09 25.98
N ASN A 695 -3.51 0.41 24.85
CA ASN A 695 -3.42 1.70 24.15
C ASN A 695 -1.99 2.16 23.89
N ARG A 696 -1.09 1.23 23.58
CA ARG A 696 0.34 1.50 23.34
C ARG A 696 0.81 0.79 22.09
N VAL A 697 1.71 1.44 21.37
CA VAL A 697 2.44 0.85 20.25
C VAL A 697 3.91 1.27 20.37
N ILE A 698 4.80 0.31 20.21
CA ILE A 698 6.24 0.51 20.24
C ILE A 698 6.78 0.23 18.84
N LEU A 699 7.35 1.25 18.20
CA LEU A 699 8.07 1.09 16.95
C LEU A 699 9.53 0.87 17.24
N VAL A 700 10.10 -0.21 16.72
CA VAL A 700 11.50 -0.55 16.94
C VAL A 700 12.26 -0.36 15.62
N LEU A 701 13.30 0.48 15.68
CA LEU A 701 14.13 0.86 14.53
C LEU A 701 15.63 0.67 14.84
N PRO A 702 16.45 0.34 13.83
CA PRO A 702 17.90 0.18 13.98
C PRO A 702 18.61 1.53 14.03
N GLY A 703 18.98 2.00 15.22
CA GLY A 703 19.63 3.29 15.45
C GLY A 703 21.10 3.39 15.00
N TYR A 704 21.66 2.37 14.35
CA TYR A 704 23.09 2.27 14.03
C TYR A 704 23.43 2.57 12.57
N THR A 705 22.45 2.73 11.66
CA THR A 705 22.73 3.03 10.24
C THR A 705 23.09 4.51 10.03
N ALA A 706 23.69 4.84 8.89
CA ALA A 706 24.12 6.21 8.57
C ALA A 706 22.99 7.24 8.65
N ARG A 707 21.77 6.88 8.20
CA ARG A 707 20.60 7.75 8.29
C ARG A 707 19.98 7.71 9.68
N PHE A 708 19.82 6.52 10.26
CA PHE A 708 19.09 6.34 11.52
C PHE A 708 19.92 6.69 12.76
N SER A 709 21.24 6.89 12.64
CA SER A 709 22.07 7.45 13.71
C SER A 709 21.94 8.98 13.86
N ASN A 710 21.35 9.66 12.87
CA ASN A 710 21.16 11.11 12.89
C ASN A 710 19.99 11.51 13.82
N LEU A 711 20.29 12.18 14.94
CA LEU A 711 19.28 12.58 15.93
C LEU A 711 18.16 13.46 15.36
N ARG A 712 18.48 14.41 14.49
CA ARG A 712 17.47 15.27 13.85
C ARG A 712 16.55 14.49 12.91
N PHE A 713 17.09 13.45 12.25
CA PHE A 713 16.25 12.56 11.46
C PHE A 713 15.27 11.80 12.36
N ARG A 714 15.74 11.28 13.50
CA ARG A 714 14.89 10.56 14.47
C ARG A 714 13.72 11.41 14.94
N GLU A 715 13.98 12.64 15.38
CA GLU A 715 12.94 13.59 15.82
C GLU A 715 11.85 13.79 14.75
N GLN A 716 12.26 13.96 13.49
CA GLN A 716 11.35 14.17 12.37
C GLN A 716 10.56 12.89 12.01
N VAL A 717 11.19 11.73 12.12
CA VAL A 717 10.54 10.43 11.90
C VAL A 717 9.53 10.14 13.01
N GLU A 718 9.87 10.39 14.27
CA GLU A 718 8.98 10.21 15.41
C GLU A 718 7.72 11.08 15.27
N GLN A 719 7.88 12.35 14.90
CA GLN A 719 6.75 13.22 14.62
C GLN A 719 5.88 12.68 13.47
N LEU A 720 6.50 12.27 12.36
CA LEU A 720 5.78 11.70 11.21
C LEU A 720 5.00 10.43 11.59
N ILE A 721 5.60 9.56 12.42
CA ILE A 721 4.96 8.36 12.95
C ILE A 721 3.74 8.74 13.79
N VAL A 722 3.89 9.66 14.75
CA VAL A 722 2.78 10.11 15.60
C VAL A 722 1.64 10.71 14.77
N GLU A 723 1.95 11.53 13.77
CA GLU A 723 0.95 12.12 12.85
C GLU A 723 0.19 11.07 12.01
N ASN A 724 0.77 9.88 11.82
CA ASN A 724 0.16 8.78 11.09
C ASN A 724 -0.36 7.65 12.02
N SER A 725 -0.27 7.82 13.33
CA SER A 725 -0.72 6.85 14.33
C SER A 725 -2.18 7.06 14.74
N PRO A 726 -2.92 6.01 15.11
CA PRO A 726 -4.25 6.17 15.71
C PRO A 726 -4.17 7.02 16.99
N ALA A 727 -5.01 8.06 17.08
CA ALA A 727 -4.92 9.06 18.14
C ALA A 727 -5.12 8.54 19.58
N HIS A 728 -5.73 7.35 19.73
CA HIS A 728 -5.95 6.72 21.04
C HIS A 728 -4.75 5.89 21.51
N LEU A 729 -3.73 5.68 20.66
CA LEU A 729 -2.55 4.87 20.98
C LEU A 729 -1.37 5.77 21.36
N LEU A 730 -0.82 5.54 22.54
CA LEU A 730 0.47 6.10 22.93
C LEU A 730 1.56 5.43 22.09
N THR A 731 2.19 6.22 21.24
CA THR A 731 3.20 5.74 20.30
C THR A 731 4.59 6.08 20.82
N GLN A 732 5.45 5.06 20.94
CA GLN A 732 6.84 5.20 21.37
C GLN A 732 7.77 4.64 20.29
N CYS A 733 8.87 5.34 20.00
CA CYS A 733 9.92 4.83 19.13
C CYS A 733 11.13 4.38 19.96
N LEU A 734 11.69 3.22 19.64
CA LEU A 734 12.91 2.68 20.22
C LEU A 734 13.97 2.55 19.13
N TRP A 735 14.99 3.40 19.22
CA TRP A 735 16.16 3.36 18.35
C TRP A 735 17.26 2.53 19.00
N LEU A 736 17.42 1.28 18.56
CA LEU A 736 18.34 0.33 19.19
C LEU A 736 19.69 0.33 18.50
N ASP A 737 20.77 0.19 19.27
CA ASP A 737 22.08 -0.16 18.69
C ASP A 737 22.06 -1.56 18.06
N PHE A 738 23.13 -1.94 17.36
CA PHE A 738 23.16 -3.21 16.65
C PHE A 738 22.97 -4.44 17.56
N ALA A 739 23.62 -4.46 18.72
CA ALA A 739 23.58 -5.60 19.62
C ALA A 739 22.17 -5.80 20.19
N MET A 740 21.54 -4.71 20.64
CA MET A 740 20.17 -4.69 21.11
C MET A 740 19.18 -5.02 20.00
N PHE A 741 19.36 -4.46 18.80
CA PHE A 741 18.47 -4.70 17.67
C PHE A 741 18.51 -6.17 17.20
N ASN A 742 19.69 -6.78 17.12
CA ASN A 742 19.85 -8.20 16.79
C ASN A 742 19.17 -9.11 17.85
N GLN A 743 19.35 -8.79 19.13
CA GLN A 743 18.65 -9.48 20.21
C GLN A 743 17.13 -9.33 20.09
N PHE A 744 16.66 -8.11 19.79
CA PHE A 744 15.24 -7.82 19.56
C PHE A 744 14.68 -8.65 18.41
N GLU A 745 15.28 -8.61 17.22
CA GLU A 745 14.79 -9.35 16.04
C GLU A 745 14.68 -10.83 16.33
N THR A 746 15.70 -11.40 16.99
CA THR A 746 15.70 -12.82 17.38
C THR A 746 14.50 -13.14 18.29
N LEU A 747 14.26 -12.33 19.32
CA LEU A 747 13.13 -12.51 20.24
C LEU A 747 11.79 -12.27 19.54
N TYR A 748 11.71 -11.27 18.68
CA TYR A 748 10.49 -10.90 17.95
C TYR A 748 10.08 -11.99 16.97
N THR A 749 11.00 -12.51 16.15
CA THR A 749 10.73 -13.62 15.22
C THR A 749 10.32 -14.89 15.97
N GLN A 750 11.00 -15.23 17.07
CA GLN A 750 10.63 -16.36 17.92
C GLN A 750 9.21 -16.20 18.47
N TRP A 751 8.89 -15.01 19.01
CA TRP A 751 7.56 -14.71 19.52
C TRP A 751 6.49 -14.77 18.41
N ARG A 752 6.73 -14.21 17.24
CA ARG A 752 5.78 -14.25 16.10
C ARG A 752 5.46 -15.67 15.68
N GLN A 753 6.46 -16.55 15.61
CA GLN A 753 6.27 -17.96 15.32
C GLN A 753 5.49 -18.67 16.44
N ALA A 754 5.86 -18.44 17.71
CA ALA A 754 5.18 -19.04 18.85
C ALA A 754 3.72 -18.57 18.97
N LYS A 755 3.43 -17.28 18.71
CA LYS A 755 2.08 -16.71 18.71
C LYS A 755 1.20 -17.31 17.62
N SER A 756 1.71 -17.41 16.39
CA SER A 756 0.99 -18.06 15.29
C SER A 756 0.66 -19.52 15.63
N ASN A 757 1.63 -20.28 16.15
CA ASN A 757 1.43 -21.67 16.58
C ASN A 757 0.41 -21.78 17.72
N ALA A 758 0.46 -20.90 18.72
CA ALA A 758 -0.47 -20.91 19.85
C ALA A 758 -1.92 -20.58 19.44
N LEU A 759 -2.11 -19.64 18.51
CA LEU A 759 -3.42 -19.31 17.95
C LEU A 759 -4.05 -20.48 17.16
N GLN A 760 -3.23 -21.38 16.64
CA GLN A 760 -3.68 -22.58 15.92
C GLN A 760 -3.80 -23.80 16.84
N HIS A 761 -2.93 -23.90 17.84
CA HIS A 761 -2.80 -25.04 18.75
C HIS A 761 -2.65 -24.57 20.20
N LYS A 762 -3.72 -24.69 20.99
CA LYS A 762 -3.76 -24.22 22.40
C LYS A 762 -2.66 -24.81 23.28
N GLU A 763 -2.21 -26.03 22.99
CA GLU A 763 -1.10 -26.70 23.70
C GLU A 763 0.23 -25.94 23.62
N ARG A 764 0.39 -25.05 22.63
CA ARG A 764 1.60 -24.23 22.43
C ARG A 764 1.55 -22.89 23.19
N GLN A 765 0.48 -22.59 23.92
CA GLN A 765 0.35 -21.35 24.69
C GLN A 765 1.51 -21.12 25.68
N PRO A 766 2.01 -22.12 26.44
CA PRO A 766 3.11 -21.90 27.39
C PRO A 766 4.42 -21.44 26.72
N GLU A 767 4.70 -21.93 25.50
CA GLU A 767 5.86 -21.52 24.69
C GLU A 767 5.71 -20.07 24.21
N CYS A 768 4.51 -19.69 23.78
CA CYS A 768 4.16 -18.31 23.43
C CYS A 768 4.30 -17.36 24.63
N ASP A 769 3.77 -17.73 25.79
CA ASP A 769 3.84 -16.90 27.00
C ASP A 769 5.28 -16.66 27.46
N ALA A 770 6.12 -17.71 27.42
CA ALA A 770 7.53 -17.60 27.78
C ALA A 770 8.32 -16.68 26.83
N THR A 771 8.07 -16.75 25.52
CA THR A 771 8.72 -15.88 24.52
C THR A 771 8.18 -14.45 24.60
N ALA A 772 6.87 -14.27 24.81
CA ALA A 772 6.24 -12.96 25.00
C ALA A 772 6.80 -12.23 26.24
N GLN A 773 6.95 -12.94 27.37
CA GLN A 773 7.51 -12.36 28.59
C GLN A 773 8.98 -11.92 28.40
N ARG A 774 9.79 -12.72 27.69
CA ARG A 774 11.18 -12.35 27.38
C ARG A 774 11.26 -11.10 26.50
N LEU A 775 10.41 -11.03 25.47
CA LEU A 775 10.34 -9.87 24.58
C LEU A 775 9.87 -8.62 25.34
N TYR A 776 8.83 -8.75 26.17
CA TYR A 776 8.31 -7.64 26.97
C TYR A 776 9.36 -7.09 27.95
N LEU A 777 10.06 -7.97 28.69
CA LEU A 777 11.14 -7.57 29.59
C LEU A 777 12.31 -6.91 28.86
N PHE A 778 12.63 -7.37 27.65
CA PHE A 778 13.64 -6.71 26.81
C PHE A 778 13.20 -5.28 26.46
N LEU A 779 11.97 -5.11 25.98
CA LEU A 779 11.44 -3.80 25.59
C LEU A 779 11.40 -2.83 26.77
N GLN A 780 10.96 -3.25 27.95
CA GLN A 780 10.97 -2.42 29.16
C GLN A 780 12.39 -1.93 29.52
N ARG A 781 13.39 -2.81 29.46
CA ARG A 781 14.79 -2.45 29.73
C ARG A 781 15.31 -1.46 28.70
N ALA A 782 14.98 -1.68 27.42
CA ALA A 782 15.39 -0.80 26.33
C ALA A 782 14.78 0.61 26.47
N SER A 783 13.50 0.70 26.85
CA SER A 783 12.83 1.98 27.10
C SER A 783 13.48 2.77 28.24
N ILE A 784 13.80 2.14 29.37
CA ILE A 784 14.44 2.81 30.51
C ILE A 784 15.85 3.31 30.14
N GLY A 785 16.57 2.55 29.31
CA GLY A 785 17.88 2.96 28.80
C GLY A 785 17.84 4.18 27.88
N ALA A 786 16.75 4.36 27.12
CA ALA A 786 16.56 5.49 26.22
C ALA A 786 16.31 6.82 26.98
N ASP A 787 15.45 6.80 28.01
CA ASP A 787 15.15 7.99 28.83
C ASP A 787 16.36 8.50 29.64
N GLY A 788 17.34 7.62 29.92
CA GLY A 788 18.56 7.96 30.66
C GLY A 788 19.60 8.77 29.86
N VAL A 789 19.47 8.85 28.53
CA VAL A 789 20.43 9.54 27.65
C VAL A 789 20.01 10.99 27.34
N GLU A 790 18.73 11.34 27.47
CA GLU A 790 18.25 12.73 27.31
C GLU A 790 18.57 13.64 28.52
N SER A 791 19.16 13.10 29.59
CA SER A 791 19.45 13.82 30.84
C SER A 791 20.93 14.13 31.08
N GLN A 792 21.81 14.02 30.08
CA GLN A 792 23.25 14.32 30.22
C GLN A 792 23.79 15.30 29.19
#